data_AF-A0A260YYC8-F1
#
_entry.id   AF-A0A260YYC8-F1
#
_cell.length_a   1.000
_cell.length_b   1.000
_cell.length_c   1.000
_cell.angle_alpha   90.00
_cell.angle_beta   90.00
_cell.angle_gamma   90.00
#
_symmetry.space_group_name_H-M   'P 1'
#
loop_
_entity.id
_entity.type
_entity.pdbx_description
1 polymer ?
#
loop_
_entity_poly.entity_id
_entity_poly.type
_entity_poly.pdbx_seq_one_letter_code
_entity_poly.pdbx_strand_id
1 'polypeptide(L)'
;MRTRDHIVLFLIFLQLTAHSCPKKFYADLQYILDRYNYEPECVFNQTVLTSETIKLFPKCEIVFAIIVINKKTDLTSSQIKKYFKKMGVLVGGFKIQNSNLTDLHGVYIKNNGNLKSGFKLPAIFISGNEDGDQNCRFEVKNNPKLNAGMMCDSPYLISDTDVKVVGNLKNCGGLKVDNTTITTKDFDNITTTDFPTDNDNVTENLLIDIAEPNFTQGLQLKGVNDTSYLSTVTEIKGIIDIQNTNLQNLSFLKSVRFLEFPNTTNVVFNLKNNPEMTRLGFPNISSSCYISGIQNIGTNKSPNTNFWFNIENLHPEFCLTPAELVDFFFRHDISFLNIHAKLCNETGKLLFDTPFCRFESMKKLPNNCNFILGDLIIEEGDEMDVVKLDTVWYLFGCLIIRNTKLKTMNHLANLFRVAYFGPNPVIQIFSNPNLKEVKIPLMNVITRYNRDVLFQDNLPGIFNKTGGVCGFTDVFNVYLLNRTHLNYIGGDCDINTFITEKSCDPKCIFPTQNLTTKTMEQFPKNCSTVCSELLINENCDLSEEQLTSLFSNMKKLIGSLAVISTKYTSGKFLAGLESIECGNDSEITFVDNNEMLELGLLNLSIINCKGFTVSGNKKLEKLNMPNIKSKCALLTIEISAGFQNMTNPSDPMKKVDISISSDFPSFCITTQEMYNFMSIDTADNYFIFGKYCEPILDNKLCKEPTNGCTQLLGNIETGTNFDLESIKSMETIFGNFVINGSDLTNLKCFENLKYVAEMGNKPAIIIERNKKMTNFTFSKLRRIHSNAN
;
A
#
# COMPACT_ATOMS: atom_id res chain seq x y z
N MET A 1 -57.13 21.46 17.56
CA MET A 1 -57.12 20.48 18.66
C MET A 1 -55.79 19.73 18.61
N ARG A 2 -54.96 19.91 19.66
CA ARG A 2 -53.62 19.33 19.93
C ARG A 2 -52.49 19.54 18.91
N THR A 3 -51.77 20.65 19.11
CA THR A 3 -50.36 20.86 18.75
C THR A 3 -49.45 19.91 19.54
N ARG A 4 -48.53 19.23 18.83
CA ARG A 4 -47.44 18.43 19.41
C ARG A 4 -46.12 19.20 19.18
N ASP A 5 -45.38 19.39 20.26
CA ASP A 5 -44.14 20.16 20.32
C ASP A 5 -43.05 19.59 19.39
N HIS A 6 -42.57 20.42 18.47
CA HIS A 6 -41.38 20.13 17.66
C HIS A 6 -40.13 20.69 18.36
N ILE A 7 -39.27 19.78 18.82
CA ILE A 7 -37.87 20.07 19.17
C ILE A 7 -37.12 20.29 17.86
N VAL A 8 -36.72 21.54 17.58
CA VAL A 8 -35.95 21.93 16.40
C VAL A 8 -34.46 21.68 16.69
N LEU A 9 -33.86 20.70 16.01
CA LEU A 9 -32.41 20.49 15.93
C LEU A 9 -31.87 21.38 14.80
N PHE A 10 -31.00 22.35 15.10
CA PHE A 10 -30.25 23.12 14.09
C PHE A 10 -28.84 22.51 13.94
N LEU A 11 -28.48 22.10 12.72
CA LEU A 11 -27.12 21.80 12.30
C LEU A 11 -26.53 23.11 11.71
N ILE A 12 -25.40 23.59 12.25
CA ILE A 12 -24.73 24.83 11.82
C ILE A 12 -23.32 24.46 11.36
N PHE A 13 -22.93 24.90 10.16
CA PHE A 13 -21.55 24.93 9.68
C PHE A 13 -20.89 26.24 10.14
N LEU A 14 -19.74 26.18 10.84
CA LEU A 14 -18.92 27.34 11.22
C LEU A 14 -17.59 27.32 10.45
N GLN A 15 -17.18 28.47 9.91
CA GLN A 15 -15.77 28.80 9.65
C GLN A 15 -15.42 30.01 10.53
N LEU A 16 -14.35 29.92 11.32
CA LEU A 16 -13.84 31.00 12.18
C LEU A 16 -12.31 31.11 12.02
N THR A 17 -11.80 32.30 11.73
CA THR A 17 -10.36 32.66 11.72
C THR A 17 -10.09 33.87 12.65
N ALA A 18 -8.81 34.09 13.00
CA ALA A 18 -8.27 34.42 14.34
C ALA A 18 -8.32 35.88 14.94
N HIS A 19 -7.97 35.87 16.25
CA HIS A 19 -7.97 36.80 17.42
C HIS A 19 -7.28 38.19 17.46
N SER A 20 -7.64 39.01 18.48
CA SER A 20 -6.80 39.43 19.64
C SER A 20 -7.67 39.92 20.83
N CYS A 21 -7.09 40.05 22.03
CA CYS A 21 -7.76 40.51 23.27
C CYS A 21 -7.05 41.74 23.90
N PRO A 22 -7.52 42.98 23.65
CA PRO A 22 -7.10 44.18 24.36
C PRO A 22 -7.78 44.34 25.74
N LYS A 23 -7.26 45.26 26.57
CA LYS A 23 -7.68 45.48 27.98
C LYS A 23 -8.86 46.48 28.15
N LYS A 24 -9.63 46.81 27.10
CA LYS A 24 -10.76 47.78 27.19
C LYS A 24 -11.90 47.41 26.24
N PHE A 25 -13.08 47.15 26.82
CA PHE A 25 -14.31 46.68 26.15
C PHE A 25 -14.64 47.32 24.78
N TYR A 26 -14.63 48.65 24.66
CA TYR A 26 -14.94 49.31 23.38
C TYR A 26 -13.83 49.14 22.35
N ALA A 27 -12.57 49.02 22.81
CA ALA A 27 -11.47 48.64 21.94
C ALA A 27 -11.61 47.18 21.48
N ASP A 28 -12.19 46.29 22.30
CA ASP A 28 -12.37 44.88 21.96
C ASP A 28 -13.43 44.68 20.88
N LEU A 29 -14.57 45.36 20.98
CA LEU A 29 -15.59 45.32 19.91
C LEU A 29 -15.12 46.10 18.67
N GLN A 30 -14.53 47.29 18.82
CA GLN A 30 -14.04 48.06 17.68
C GLN A 30 -12.97 47.30 16.89
N TYR A 31 -12.08 46.60 17.60
CA TYR A 31 -11.09 45.73 16.97
C TYR A 31 -11.71 44.57 16.18
N ILE A 32 -12.81 43.98 16.65
CA ILE A 32 -13.57 42.98 15.89
C ILE A 32 -14.10 43.65 14.61
N LEU A 33 -14.74 44.81 14.73
CA LEU A 33 -15.33 45.52 13.60
C LEU A 33 -14.27 45.93 12.55
N ASP A 34 -13.09 46.37 12.98
CA ASP A 34 -12.01 46.81 12.08
C ASP A 34 -11.44 45.68 11.18
N ARG A 35 -11.73 44.40 11.49
CA ARG A 35 -11.15 43.23 10.81
C ARG A 35 -12.10 42.46 9.92
N TYR A 36 -13.40 42.68 10.03
CA TYR A 36 -14.40 41.96 9.26
C TYR A 36 -15.21 42.95 8.43
N ASN A 37 -15.65 42.50 7.26
CA ASN A 37 -16.76 43.17 6.59
C ASN A 37 -18.04 42.83 7.35
N TYR A 38 -18.72 43.84 7.87
CA TYR A 38 -19.95 43.69 8.63
C TYR A 38 -21.01 44.70 8.16
N GLU A 39 -22.26 44.31 8.31
CA GLU A 39 -23.39 45.23 8.19
C GLU A 39 -23.57 45.97 9.54
N PRO A 40 -23.56 47.31 9.57
CA PRO A 40 -23.68 48.08 10.82
C PRO A 40 -24.90 47.71 11.67
N GLU A 41 -26.01 47.33 11.04
CA GLU A 41 -27.24 46.86 11.70
C GLU A 41 -27.09 45.51 12.42
N CYS A 42 -26.04 44.74 12.13
CA CYS A 42 -25.74 43.44 12.74
C CYS A 42 -24.75 43.52 13.91
N VAL A 43 -24.37 44.74 14.31
CA VAL A 43 -23.49 44.99 15.44
C VAL A 43 -24.29 45.22 16.72
N PHE A 44 -23.98 44.46 17.78
CA PHE A 44 -24.55 44.71 19.11
C PHE A 44 -23.50 45.33 20.04
N ASN A 45 -23.57 46.65 20.20
CA ASN A 45 -22.63 47.44 21.00
C ASN A 45 -23.05 47.63 22.47
N GLN A 46 -23.91 46.75 22.99
CA GLN A 46 -24.34 46.79 24.39
C GLN A 46 -23.69 45.64 25.16
N THR A 47 -22.89 45.94 26.17
CA THR A 47 -22.07 44.94 26.87
C THR A 47 -22.90 43.97 27.71
N VAL A 48 -23.75 44.51 28.59
CA VAL A 48 -24.47 43.72 29.60
C VAL A 48 -25.88 43.49 29.12
N LEU A 49 -26.29 42.23 29.08
CA LEU A 49 -27.63 41.85 28.66
C LEU A 49 -28.64 42.11 29.79
N THR A 50 -29.64 42.94 29.52
CA THR A 50 -30.74 43.33 30.41
C THR A 50 -32.02 43.49 29.60
N SER A 51 -33.17 43.61 30.25
CA SER A 51 -34.46 43.86 29.59
C SER A 51 -34.49 45.14 28.75
N GLU A 52 -33.63 46.12 29.03
CA GLU A 52 -33.44 47.33 28.23
C GLU A 52 -32.53 47.07 27.02
N THR A 53 -31.33 46.54 27.27
CA THR A 53 -30.31 46.38 26.21
C THR A 53 -30.67 45.29 25.21
N ILE A 54 -31.36 44.23 25.60
CA ILE A 54 -31.74 43.13 24.70
C ILE A 54 -32.72 43.55 23.61
N LYS A 55 -33.44 44.67 23.79
CA LYS A 55 -34.34 45.21 22.76
C LYS A 55 -33.57 45.74 21.54
N LEU A 56 -32.30 46.09 21.73
CA LEU A 56 -31.38 46.54 20.70
C LEU A 56 -30.63 45.36 20.04
N PHE A 57 -30.94 44.12 20.41
CA PHE A 57 -30.25 42.95 19.85
C PHE A 57 -30.58 42.78 18.35
N PRO A 58 -29.57 42.66 17.48
CA PRO A 58 -29.76 42.53 16.04
C PRO A 58 -30.59 41.31 15.65
N LYS A 59 -31.33 41.43 14.54
CA LYS A 59 -32.11 40.35 13.94
C LYS A 59 -31.39 39.70 12.76
N CYS A 60 -30.08 39.54 12.89
CA CYS A 60 -29.19 39.00 11.86
C CYS A 60 -28.83 37.54 12.10
N GLU A 61 -28.45 36.84 11.03
CA GLU A 61 -27.89 35.49 11.10
C GLU A 61 -26.46 35.50 11.65
N ILE A 62 -25.64 36.45 11.22
CA ILE A 62 -24.30 36.72 11.76
C ILE A 62 -24.38 37.99 12.60
N VAL A 63 -23.98 37.92 13.87
CA VAL A 63 -24.01 39.05 14.82
C VAL A 63 -22.59 39.33 15.31
N PHE A 64 -22.19 40.60 15.30
CA PHE A 64 -20.89 41.05 15.80
C PHE A 64 -21.07 41.66 17.19
N ALA A 65 -20.62 40.97 18.24
CA ALA A 65 -20.92 41.39 19.62
C ALA A 65 -20.00 40.80 20.69
N ILE A 66 -19.88 41.51 21.81
CA ILE A 66 -19.36 40.95 23.07
C ILE A 66 -20.48 40.97 24.11
N ILE A 67 -21.03 39.80 24.42
CA ILE A 67 -22.21 39.64 25.27
C ILE A 67 -21.76 39.25 26.69
N VAL A 68 -22.17 40.04 27.68
CA VAL A 68 -21.91 39.80 29.10
C VAL A 68 -23.21 39.56 29.85
N ILE A 69 -23.26 38.47 30.59
CA ILE A 69 -24.38 38.08 31.44
C ILE A 69 -23.87 37.92 32.86
N ASN A 70 -24.51 38.63 33.78
CA ASN A 70 -24.08 38.66 35.17
C ASN A 70 -25.25 38.98 36.10
N LYS A 71 -24.97 39.27 37.37
CA LYS A 71 -25.99 39.64 38.38
C LYS A 71 -26.92 40.80 38.00
N LYS A 72 -26.54 41.66 37.06
CA LYS A 72 -27.37 42.76 36.55
C LYS A 72 -28.36 42.30 35.46
N THR A 73 -28.19 41.09 34.92
CA THR A 73 -29.11 40.51 33.94
C THR A 73 -30.40 40.11 34.64
N ASP A 74 -31.46 40.87 34.37
CA ASP A 74 -32.83 40.72 34.88
C ASP A 74 -33.71 39.82 33.98
N LEU A 75 -33.08 39.16 33.01
CA LEU A 75 -33.74 38.30 32.03
C LEU A 75 -33.65 36.83 32.42
N THR A 76 -34.71 36.08 32.12
CA THR A 76 -34.72 34.62 32.16
C THR A 76 -34.06 34.03 30.91
N SER A 77 -33.59 32.78 31.00
CA SER A 77 -33.03 32.06 29.85
C SER A 77 -33.98 31.97 28.66
N SER A 78 -35.29 31.82 28.91
CA SER A 78 -36.32 31.77 27.87
C SER A 78 -36.45 33.11 27.14
N GLN A 79 -36.41 34.23 27.88
CA GLN A 79 -36.40 35.57 27.29
C GLN A 79 -35.15 35.77 26.42
N ILE A 80 -33.97 35.40 26.91
CA ILE A 80 -32.72 35.53 26.13
C ILE A 80 -32.77 34.70 24.84
N LYS A 81 -33.16 33.41 24.93
CA LYS A 81 -33.28 32.52 23.76
C LYS A 81 -34.23 33.06 22.70
N LYS A 82 -35.32 33.73 23.10
CA LYS A 82 -36.27 34.34 22.16
C LYS A 82 -35.61 35.41 21.29
N TYR A 83 -34.73 36.23 21.85
CA TYR A 83 -34.02 37.29 21.11
C TYR A 83 -32.86 36.72 20.27
N PHE A 84 -32.21 35.66 20.72
CA PHE A 84 -31.13 35.01 19.98
C PHE A 84 -31.60 34.09 18.85
N LYS A 85 -32.93 33.88 18.70
CA LYS A 85 -33.52 32.91 17.77
C LYS A 85 -33.04 33.04 16.32
N LYS A 86 -32.70 34.25 15.87
CA LYS A 86 -32.22 34.51 14.50
C LYS A 86 -30.70 34.43 14.35
N MET A 87 -29.95 34.52 15.45
CA MET A 87 -28.49 34.50 15.43
C MET A 87 -28.01 33.06 15.23
N GLY A 88 -27.45 32.78 14.06
CA GLY A 88 -26.77 31.53 13.72
C GLY A 88 -25.28 31.57 14.08
N VAL A 89 -24.64 32.73 13.94
CA VAL A 89 -23.21 32.94 14.18
C VAL A 89 -22.99 34.18 15.04
N LEU A 90 -22.14 34.06 16.07
CA LEU A 90 -21.64 35.18 16.86
C LEU A 90 -20.15 35.38 16.56
N VAL A 91 -19.81 36.52 15.98
CA VAL A 91 -18.42 36.96 15.78
C VAL A 91 -18.07 37.91 16.93
N GLY A 92 -17.37 37.39 17.94
CA GLY A 92 -16.96 38.14 19.12
C GLY A 92 -16.87 37.28 20.38
N GLY A 93 -17.39 37.77 21.51
CA GLY A 93 -17.15 37.14 22.82
C GLY A 93 -18.41 36.90 23.65
N PHE A 94 -18.40 35.86 24.47
CA PHE A 94 -19.51 35.55 25.38
C PHE A 94 -19.03 35.27 26.81
N LYS A 95 -19.50 36.07 27.78
CA LYS A 95 -19.07 36.01 29.18
C LYS A 95 -20.23 35.89 30.15
N ILE A 96 -20.31 34.78 30.87
CA ILE A 96 -21.29 34.51 31.92
C ILE A 96 -20.57 34.45 33.26
N GLN A 97 -20.84 35.41 34.14
CA GLN A 97 -20.21 35.47 35.46
C GLN A 97 -21.17 35.90 36.56
N ASN A 98 -21.20 35.21 37.69
CA ASN A 98 -22.05 35.55 38.84
C ASN A 98 -23.54 35.73 38.44
N SER A 99 -24.07 34.83 37.62
CA SER A 99 -25.43 34.88 37.09
C SER A 99 -26.41 34.04 37.91
N ASN A 100 -27.68 34.44 37.87
CA ASN A 100 -28.80 33.66 38.45
C ASN A 100 -29.43 32.68 37.46
N LEU A 101 -28.94 32.62 36.21
CA LEU A 101 -29.47 31.74 35.18
C LEU A 101 -29.22 30.26 35.47
N THR A 102 -30.14 29.42 35.01
CA THR A 102 -30.09 27.96 35.14
C THR A 102 -29.55 27.26 33.90
N ASP A 103 -29.59 27.91 32.73
CA ASP A 103 -29.33 27.32 31.41
C ASP A 103 -28.99 28.39 30.34
N LEU A 104 -27.69 28.64 30.06
CA LEU A 104 -27.27 29.51 28.95
C LEU A 104 -25.78 29.37 28.56
N HIS A 105 -25.47 29.47 27.27
CA HIS A 105 -24.17 29.10 26.65
C HIS A 105 -23.13 30.23 26.68
N GLY A 106 -21.84 29.94 26.91
CA GLY A 106 -20.78 30.96 26.87
C GLY A 106 -19.34 30.41 26.85
N VAL A 107 -18.39 31.27 26.46
CA VAL A 107 -16.94 30.97 26.34
C VAL A 107 -16.20 31.19 27.67
N TYR A 108 -16.72 32.09 28.51
CA TYR A 108 -16.28 32.26 29.90
C TYR A 108 -17.46 32.00 30.84
N ILE A 109 -17.37 30.98 31.69
CA ILE A 109 -18.44 30.61 32.64
C ILE A 109 -17.85 30.51 34.04
N LYS A 110 -18.05 31.56 34.86
CA LYS A 110 -17.40 31.66 36.18
C LYS A 110 -18.39 31.92 37.32
N ASN A 111 -18.24 31.20 38.43
CA ASN A 111 -18.91 31.46 39.70
C ASN A 111 -20.45 31.48 39.62
N ASN A 112 -21.06 30.51 38.92
CA ASN A 112 -22.52 30.41 38.80
C ASN A 112 -23.06 29.27 39.68
N GLY A 113 -23.82 29.61 40.72
CA GLY A 113 -24.33 28.64 41.70
C GLY A 113 -25.56 27.83 41.25
N ASN A 114 -26.20 28.21 40.13
CA ASN A 114 -27.48 27.66 39.69
C ASN A 114 -27.46 26.95 38.33
N LEU A 115 -26.32 26.93 37.62
CA LEU A 115 -26.18 26.22 36.34
C LEU A 115 -26.21 24.70 36.57
N LYS A 116 -27.17 24.00 35.93
CA LYS A 116 -27.45 22.57 36.18
C LYS A 116 -26.69 21.63 35.22
N SER A 117 -26.61 20.34 35.55
CA SER A 117 -25.89 19.31 34.79
C SER A 117 -26.44 19.02 33.38
N GLY A 118 -27.71 19.34 33.10
CA GLY A 118 -28.32 19.22 31.77
C GLY A 118 -27.88 20.30 30.77
N PHE A 119 -26.93 21.13 31.16
CA PHE A 119 -26.33 22.16 30.33
C PHE A 119 -25.45 21.55 29.23
N LYS A 120 -25.82 21.79 27.96
CA LYS A 120 -24.97 21.48 26.79
C LYS A 120 -24.63 22.79 26.10
N LEU A 121 -23.38 23.00 25.70
CA LEU A 121 -23.06 24.12 24.80
C LEU A 121 -23.51 23.74 23.37
N PRO A 122 -23.92 24.69 22.50
CA PRO A 122 -23.88 24.48 21.05
C PRO A 122 -22.42 24.24 20.65
N ALA A 123 -22.15 23.56 19.54
CA ALA A 123 -20.77 23.37 19.06
C ALA A 123 -20.07 24.74 18.93
N ILE A 124 -19.04 24.97 19.74
CA ILE A 124 -18.23 26.20 19.70
C ILE A 124 -16.88 25.81 19.10
N PHE A 125 -16.59 26.37 17.93
CA PHE A 125 -15.25 26.31 17.34
C PHE A 125 -14.44 27.50 17.85
N ILE A 126 -13.27 27.27 18.45
CA ILE A 126 -12.40 28.33 18.99
C ILE A 126 -11.02 28.23 18.30
N SER A 127 -10.70 29.08 17.32
CA SER A 127 -9.49 28.95 16.50
C SER A 127 -8.36 29.89 16.92
N GLY A 128 -7.25 29.36 17.46
CA GLY A 128 -6.03 30.12 17.80
C GLY A 128 -5.31 30.71 16.59
N ASN A 129 -4.22 31.46 16.82
CA ASN A 129 -3.31 31.87 15.73
C ASN A 129 -2.26 30.77 15.50
N GLU A 130 -1.89 30.52 14.24
CA GLU A 130 -0.88 29.51 13.84
C GLU A 130 0.50 29.75 14.48
N ASP A 131 0.80 31.00 14.88
CA ASP A 131 2.09 31.36 15.47
C ASP A 131 2.21 31.13 17.00
N GLY A 132 1.17 30.60 17.67
CA GLY A 132 1.22 30.23 19.10
C GLY A 132 1.28 31.37 20.14
N ASP A 133 1.60 32.61 19.74
CA ASP A 133 1.85 33.72 20.68
C ASP A 133 0.58 34.35 21.31
N GLN A 134 -0.64 34.03 20.85
CA GLN A 134 -1.88 34.71 21.28
C GLN A 134 -3.14 33.81 21.28
N ASN A 135 -3.11 32.70 22.03
CA ASN A 135 -4.26 31.79 22.14
C ASN A 135 -5.38 32.33 23.04
N CYS A 136 -6.64 32.18 22.59
CA CYS A 136 -7.81 32.55 23.38
C CYS A 136 -7.95 31.65 24.61
N ARG A 137 -8.30 32.24 25.76
CA ARG A 137 -8.53 31.48 27.00
C ARG A 137 -9.99 31.06 27.10
N PHE A 138 -10.24 29.75 27.18
CA PHE A 138 -11.56 29.21 27.49
C PHE A 138 -11.59 28.83 28.97
N GLU A 139 -12.47 29.45 29.76
CA GLU A 139 -12.48 29.25 31.21
C GLU A 139 -13.86 28.90 31.77
N VAL A 140 -13.94 27.73 32.40
CA VAL A 140 -15.15 27.27 33.11
C VAL A 140 -14.76 26.98 34.56
N LYS A 141 -15.06 27.94 35.46
CA LYS A 141 -14.58 27.89 36.84
C LYS A 141 -15.69 28.01 37.87
N ASN A 142 -15.61 27.20 38.92
CA ASN A 142 -16.41 27.35 40.14
C ASN A 142 -17.92 27.37 39.88
N ASN A 143 -18.43 26.41 39.10
CA ASN A 143 -19.87 26.22 38.88
C ASN A 143 -20.29 24.88 39.53
N PRO A 144 -20.68 24.86 40.82
CA PRO A 144 -20.74 23.63 41.63
C PRO A 144 -21.75 22.58 41.16
N LYS A 145 -22.72 22.96 40.33
CA LYS A 145 -23.79 22.09 39.82
C LYS A 145 -23.63 21.73 38.33
N LEU A 146 -22.56 22.23 37.70
CA LEU A 146 -22.31 22.09 36.26
C LEU A 146 -21.39 20.89 35.98
N ASN A 147 -21.86 19.94 35.17
CA ASN A 147 -21.01 18.91 34.59
C ASN A 147 -20.25 19.52 33.38
N ALA A 148 -19.04 20.00 33.61
CA ALA A 148 -18.20 20.64 32.59
C ALA A 148 -17.24 19.66 31.88
N GLY A 149 -17.25 18.37 32.24
CA GLY A 149 -16.36 17.37 31.64
C GLY A 149 -16.57 17.16 30.14
N MET A 150 -17.81 17.36 29.65
CA MET A 150 -18.14 17.28 28.22
C MET A 150 -17.53 18.41 27.37
N MET A 151 -17.00 19.46 27.99
CA MET A 151 -16.44 20.62 27.30
C MET A 151 -14.97 20.41 26.91
N CYS A 152 -14.44 19.23 27.21
CA CYS A 152 -13.05 18.84 27.02
C CYS A 152 -12.92 17.70 26.00
N ASP A 153 -13.95 17.51 25.17
CA ASP A 153 -14.00 16.58 24.05
C ASP A 153 -14.44 17.36 22.79
N SER A 154 -14.13 16.85 21.59
CA SER A 154 -14.69 17.38 20.34
C SER A 154 -16.23 17.38 20.39
N PRO A 155 -16.94 18.43 19.93
CA PRO A 155 -16.52 19.53 19.06
C PRO A 155 -16.03 20.80 19.78
N TYR A 156 -15.77 20.75 21.10
CA TYR A 156 -15.44 21.94 21.90
C TYR A 156 -13.93 22.21 22.02
N LEU A 157 -13.10 21.28 21.55
CA LEU A 157 -11.64 21.41 21.50
C LEU A 157 -11.18 21.61 20.06
N ILE A 158 -10.50 22.74 19.83
CA ILE A 158 -9.59 22.94 18.71
C ILE A 158 -8.19 23.06 19.31
N SER A 159 -7.21 22.55 18.57
CA SER A 159 -5.79 22.37 18.90
C SER A 159 -5.02 23.59 19.43
N ASP A 160 -5.62 24.79 19.50
CA ASP A 160 -4.87 26.04 19.65
C ASP A 160 -5.47 26.97 20.74
N THR A 161 -5.97 26.42 21.85
CA THR A 161 -6.64 27.18 22.91
C THR A 161 -6.20 26.82 24.34
N ASP A 162 -6.08 27.83 25.22
CA ASP A 162 -5.77 27.63 26.64
C ASP A 162 -7.07 27.35 27.42
N VAL A 163 -7.35 26.07 27.67
CA VAL A 163 -8.58 25.58 28.33
C VAL A 163 -8.34 25.40 29.83
N LYS A 164 -9.14 26.09 30.66
CA LYS A 164 -9.11 25.95 32.13
C LYS A 164 -10.49 25.64 32.72
N VAL A 165 -10.72 24.37 33.04
CA VAL A 165 -11.97 23.86 33.62
C VAL A 165 -11.73 23.34 35.04
N VAL A 166 -12.10 24.11 36.07
CA VAL A 166 -11.82 23.77 37.48
C VAL A 166 -12.96 24.16 38.42
N GLY A 167 -13.16 23.44 39.52
CA GLY A 167 -14.17 23.80 40.55
C GLY A 167 -15.64 23.60 40.11
N ASN A 168 -15.91 22.75 39.11
CA ASN A 168 -17.26 22.40 38.67
C ASN A 168 -17.70 21.01 39.21
N LEU A 169 -18.98 20.62 39.04
CA LEU A 169 -19.50 19.29 39.48
C LEU A 169 -18.72 18.12 38.86
N LYS A 170 -18.27 18.27 37.60
CA LYS A 170 -17.32 17.38 36.92
C LYS A 170 -16.45 18.25 36.01
N ASN A 171 -15.12 18.07 36.06
CA ASN A 171 -14.17 18.79 35.21
C ASN A 171 -13.68 17.88 34.06
N CYS A 172 -12.74 18.34 33.23
CA CYS A 172 -12.10 17.53 32.19
C CYS A 172 -11.53 16.23 32.79
N GLY A 173 -11.62 15.12 32.05
CA GLY A 173 -11.22 13.79 32.51
C GLY A 173 -9.78 13.74 33.02
N GLY A 174 -9.60 13.24 34.24
CA GLY A 174 -8.31 12.98 34.87
C GLY A 174 -8.51 12.08 36.09
N LEU A 175 -8.85 10.81 35.87
CA LEU A 175 -8.67 9.78 36.88
C LEU A 175 -7.18 9.43 36.91
N LYS A 176 -6.44 9.92 37.92
CA LYS A 176 -5.28 9.20 38.44
C LYS A 176 -5.80 8.14 39.40
N VAL A 177 -5.60 6.87 39.08
CA VAL A 177 -5.48 5.81 40.08
C VAL A 177 -4.22 5.05 39.72
N ASP A 178 -3.15 5.37 40.46
CA ASP A 178 -1.94 4.57 40.46
C ASP A 178 -2.28 3.18 41.01
N ASN A 179 -1.82 2.15 40.32
CA ASN A 179 -1.87 0.76 40.77
C ASN A 179 -1.05 0.59 42.05
N THR A 180 -1.68 0.73 43.22
CA THR A 180 -1.25 0.02 44.43
C THR A 180 -2.43 -0.10 45.41
N THR A 181 -2.91 -1.34 45.54
CA THR A 181 -3.62 -1.92 46.70
C THR A 181 -4.28 -0.96 47.69
N ILE A 182 -5.60 -0.73 47.59
CA ILE A 182 -6.44 -0.55 48.80
C ILE A 182 -7.83 -1.15 48.56
N THR A 183 -8.17 -2.05 49.47
CA THR A 183 -9.49 -2.67 49.71
C THR A 183 -10.61 -1.64 49.91
N THR A 184 -11.82 -2.08 49.62
CA THR A 184 -13.09 -1.40 49.89
C THR A 184 -13.19 -0.79 51.30
N LYS A 185 -13.19 0.55 51.37
CA LYS A 185 -14.03 1.46 52.20
C LYS A 185 -13.35 2.83 52.29
N ASP A 186 -14.16 3.88 52.37
CA ASP A 186 -13.82 5.29 52.61
C ASP A 186 -13.96 6.23 51.40
N PHE A 187 -15.18 6.25 50.83
CA PHE A 187 -15.76 7.49 50.30
C PHE A 187 -16.53 8.16 51.42
N ASP A 188 -15.86 8.96 52.24
CA ASP A 188 -16.46 10.02 53.07
C ASP A 188 -15.30 10.66 53.87
N ASN A 189 -14.69 11.70 53.30
CA ASN A 189 -13.85 12.75 53.93
C ASN A 189 -12.59 13.05 53.11
N ILE A 190 -12.71 13.96 52.14
CA ILE A 190 -11.59 14.86 51.82
C ILE A 190 -12.13 16.29 51.90
N THR A 191 -11.75 16.95 53.00
CA THR A 191 -11.93 18.38 53.22
C THR A 191 -10.87 19.17 52.47
N THR A 192 -11.25 20.38 52.06
CA THR A 192 -10.44 21.38 51.36
C THR A 192 -9.24 21.86 52.20
N THR A 193 -8.06 21.23 52.12
CA THR A 193 -6.84 21.82 52.73
C THR A 193 -5.50 21.57 52.04
N ASP A 194 -5.38 20.78 50.97
CA ASP A 194 -4.06 20.55 50.35
C ASP A 194 -3.87 21.37 49.07
N PHE A 195 -3.72 22.69 49.23
CA PHE A 195 -3.07 23.55 48.25
C PHE A 195 -1.77 24.08 48.87
N PRO A 196 -0.58 23.72 48.33
CA PRO A 196 0.60 24.55 48.53
C PRO A 196 0.45 25.81 47.68
N THR A 197 0.31 26.92 48.36
CA THR A 197 0.62 28.25 47.86
C THR A 197 2.12 28.37 47.59
N ASP A 198 2.45 29.09 46.53
CA ASP A 198 3.72 29.77 46.22
C ASP A 198 4.81 29.07 45.39
N ASN A 199 5.30 29.93 44.48
CA ASN A 199 6.58 30.01 43.78
C ASN A 199 6.78 29.26 42.45
N ASP A 200 6.66 30.06 41.38
CA ASP A 200 7.76 30.39 40.46
C ASP A 200 8.76 29.26 40.17
N ASN A 201 8.50 28.57 39.05
CA ASN A 201 9.45 27.97 38.09
C ASN A 201 8.83 26.71 37.47
N VAL A 202 7.73 26.87 36.71
CA VAL A 202 7.38 25.88 35.70
C VAL A 202 8.01 26.36 34.40
N THR A 203 9.24 25.90 34.19
CA THR A 203 9.91 25.92 32.90
C THR A 203 8.96 25.43 31.81
N GLU A 204 8.91 26.19 30.72
CA GLU A 204 8.49 25.74 29.39
C GLU A 204 9.00 24.32 29.15
N ASN A 205 8.07 23.36 29.21
CA ASN A 205 8.09 22.01 28.62
C ASN A 205 6.97 21.14 29.23
N LEU A 206 5.78 21.71 29.39
CA LEU A 206 4.56 20.90 29.35
C LEU A 206 4.21 20.73 27.87
N LEU A 207 5.00 19.90 27.16
CA LEU A 207 4.42 19.09 26.10
C LEU A 207 3.36 18.26 26.82
N ILE A 208 2.12 18.71 26.70
CA ILE A 208 0.97 17.92 27.10
C ILE A 208 0.96 16.78 26.08
N ASP A 209 1.70 15.71 26.37
CA ASP A 209 1.25 14.38 26.02
C ASP A 209 -0.07 14.21 26.76
N ILE A 210 -1.14 14.74 26.14
CA ILE A 210 -2.47 14.23 26.34
C ILE A 210 -2.30 12.80 25.87
N ALA A 211 -2.00 11.88 26.79
CA ALA A 211 -2.27 10.49 26.56
C ALA A 211 -3.74 10.46 26.15
N GLU A 212 -3.99 10.38 24.84
CA GLU A 212 -5.32 10.14 24.32
C GLU A 212 -5.82 8.96 25.17
N PRO A 213 -6.95 9.10 25.89
CA PRO A 213 -7.50 7.97 26.61
C PRO A 213 -7.60 6.83 25.60
N ASN A 214 -6.74 5.82 25.78
CA ASN A 214 -6.71 4.63 24.96
C ASN A 214 -8.01 3.87 25.23
N PHE A 215 -9.10 4.29 24.59
CA PHE A 215 -10.40 3.64 24.59
C PHE A 215 -10.28 2.33 23.80
N THR A 216 -9.54 1.38 24.33
CA THR A 216 -9.25 0.09 23.66
C THR A 216 -10.42 -0.88 23.75
N GLN A 217 -11.39 -0.66 24.65
CA GLN A 217 -12.53 -1.56 24.86
C GLN A 217 -13.84 -0.82 24.59
N GLY A 218 -14.37 -0.98 23.38
CA GLY A 218 -15.73 -0.59 23.03
C GLY A 218 -16.71 -1.74 23.20
N LEU A 219 -17.54 -2.01 22.20
CA LEU A 219 -18.51 -3.10 22.25
C LEU A 219 -17.84 -4.46 21.98
N GLN A 220 -17.84 -5.35 22.97
CA GLN A 220 -17.35 -6.73 22.80
C GLN A 220 -18.48 -7.73 23.02
N LEU A 221 -18.78 -8.56 22.01
CA LEU A 221 -19.78 -9.62 22.09
C LEU A 221 -19.15 -10.94 21.68
N LYS A 222 -18.99 -11.87 22.64
CA LYS A 222 -18.42 -13.21 22.41
C LYS A 222 -19.35 -14.27 22.98
N GLY A 223 -19.89 -15.14 22.13
CA GLY A 223 -20.85 -16.17 22.56
C GLY A 223 -22.20 -15.64 23.03
N VAL A 224 -22.55 -14.38 22.69
CA VAL A 224 -23.77 -13.71 23.14
C VAL A 224 -24.86 -13.81 22.07
N ASN A 225 -26.06 -14.27 22.44
CA ASN A 225 -27.19 -14.41 21.53
C ASN A 225 -28.37 -13.46 21.84
N ASP A 226 -28.52 -12.98 23.08
CA ASP A 226 -29.48 -11.94 23.42
C ASP A 226 -28.79 -10.57 23.43
N THR A 227 -29.27 -9.65 22.59
CA THR A 227 -28.77 -8.27 22.45
C THR A 227 -29.87 -7.24 22.68
N SER A 228 -31.02 -7.66 23.22
CA SER A 228 -32.19 -6.79 23.44
C SER A 228 -31.88 -5.56 24.29
N TYR A 229 -31.01 -5.70 25.30
CA TYR A 229 -30.55 -4.62 26.18
C TYR A 229 -29.70 -3.55 25.46
N LEU A 230 -29.15 -3.86 24.28
CA LEU A 230 -28.36 -2.92 23.48
C LEU A 230 -29.22 -2.07 22.53
N SER A 231 -30.52 -2.37 22.42
CA SER A 231 -31.42 -1.70 21.48
C SER A 231 -31.64 -0.21 21.74
N THR A 232 -31.30 0.26 22.94
CA THR A 232 -31.38 1.67 23.36
C THR A 232 -30.05 2.40 23.30
N VAL A 233 -28.95 1.70 22.96
CA VAL A 233 -27.61 2.30 22.87
C VAL A 233 -27.56 3.28 21.72
N THR A 234 -27.18 4.52 22.01
CA THR A 234 -27.08 5.61 21.03
C THR A 234 -25.65 5.97 20.65
N GLU A 235 -24.67 5.52 21.42
CA GLU A 235 -23.26 5.88 21.26
C GLU A 235 -22.38 4.68 21.63
N ILE A 236 -21.36 4.41 20.81
CA ILE A 236 -20.32 3.41 21.09
C ILE A 236 -18.97 4.10 20.94
N LYS A 237 -18.15 4.04 22.00
CA LYS A 237 -16.77 4.52 22.01
C LYS A 237 -15.83 3.34 22.20
N GLY A 238 -14.78 3.25 21.38
CA GLY A 238 -13.81 2.16 21.38
C GLY A 238 -14.04 1.10 20.31
N ILE A 239 -13.17 0.10 20.28
CA ILE A 239 -13.18 -1.01 19.30
C ILE A 239 -14.47 -1.83 19.42
N ILE A 240 -15.08 -2.17 18.28
CA ILE A 240 -16.21 -3.10 18.20
C ILE A 240 -15.69 -4.48 17.80
N ASP A 241 -15.90 -5.48 18.64
CA ASP A 241 -15.44 -6.86 18.44
C ASP A 241 -16.57 -7.86 18.69
N ILE A 242 -17.18 -8.40 17.62
CA ILE A 242 -18.30 -9.35 17.68
C ILE A 242 -17.85 -10.68 17.07
N GLN A 243 -17.69 -11.69 17.92
CA GLN A 243 -17.18 -12.99 17.49
C GLN A 243 -17.92 -14.18 18.09
N ASN A 244 -17.95 -15.29 17.34
CA ASN A 244 -18.48 -16.57 17.83
C ASN A 244 -19.91 -16.45 18.39
N THR A 245 -20.77 -15.72 17.69
CA THR A 245 -22.19 -15.51 18.06
C THR A 245 -23.13 -16.15 17.04
N ASN A 246 -24.38 -16.38 17.42
CA ASN A 246 -25.45 -16.81 16.50
C ASN A 246 -26.31 -15.62 16.03
N LEU A 247 -25.75 -14.41 16.03
CA LEU A 247 -26.47 -13.21 15.60
C LEU A 247 -26.67 -13.23 14.08
N GLN A 248 -27.90 -12.96 13.64
CA GLN A 248 -28.22 -12.93 12.21
C GLN A 248 -27.81 -11.62 11.52
N ASN A 249 -27.73 -10.51 12.27
CA ASN A 249 -27.35 -9.17 11.82
C ASN A 249 -27.14 -8.21 13.00
N LEU A 250 -26.79 -6.95 12.70
CA LEU A 250 -26.53 -5.88 13.67
C LEU A 250 -27.72 -4.93 13.90
N SER A 251 -28.94 -5.34 13.56
CA SER A 251 -30.13 -4.48 13.67
C SER A 251 -30.47 -4.05 15.09
N PHE A 252 -29.94 -4.75 16.11
CA PHE A 252 -30.04 -4.33 17.51
C PHE A 252 -29.34 -2.99 17.75
N LEU A 253 -28.36 -2.59 16.92
CA LEU A 253 -27.70 -1.29 16.98
C LEU A 253 -28.50 -0.16 16.30
N LYS A 254 -29.77 -0.37 15.92
CA LYS A 254 -30.60 0.63 15.20
C LYS A 254 -30.66 2.03 15.84
N SER A 255 -30.44 2.13 17.15
CA SER A 255 -30.47 3.38 17.90
C SER A 255 -29.12 4.11 17.92
N VAL A 256 -28.03 3.48 17.49
CA VAL A 256 -26.69 4.06 17.47
C VAL A 256 -26.65 5.24 16.49
N ARG A 257 -26.07 6.34 16.95
CA ARG A 257 -25.89 7.61 16.23
C ARG A 257 -24.46 8.12 16.26
N PHE A 258 -23.62 7.60 17.16
CA PHE A 258 -22.23 8.03 17.32
C PHE A 258 -21.34 6.79 17.48
N LEU A 259 -20.28 6.73 16.67
CA LEU A 259 -19.24 5.71 16.72
C LEU A 259 -17.90 6.42 16.86
N GLU A 260 -17.19 6.21 17.96
CA GLU A 260 -15.89 6.81 18.19
C GLU A 260 -14.85 5.70 18.26
N PHE A 261 -13.92 5.65 17.32
CA PHE A 261 -12.87 4.64 17.28
C PHE A 261 -11.54 5.23 17.76
N PRO A 262 -10.68 4.43 18.41
CA PRO A 262 -9.35 4.90 18.79
C PRO A 262 -8.51 5.20 17.55
N ASN A 263 -7.60 6.17 17.67
CA ASN A 263 -6.67 6.52 16.62
C ASN A 263 -5.57 5.45 16.52
N THR A 264 -5.84 4.37 15.77
CA THR A 264 -4.95 3.22 15.64
C THR A 264 -4.89 2.71 14.20
N THR A 265 -3.80 2.05 13.84
CA THR A 265 -3.65 1.31 12.58
C THR A 265 -4.24 -0.11 12.65
N ASN A 266 -4.73 -0.54 13.83
CA ASN A 266 -5.33 -1.86 14.04
C ASN A 266 -6.80 -1.92 13.61
N VAL A 267 -7.35 -3.13 13.54
CA VAL A 267 -8.78 -3.35 13.27
C VAL A 267 -9.62 -2.74 14.40
N VAL A 268 -10.50 -1.80 14.04
CA VAL A 268 -11.40 -1.11 14.99
C VAL A 268 -12.81 -1.67 15.00
N PHE A 269 -13.16 -2.44 13.97
CA PHE A 269 -14.45 -3.10 13.83
C PHE A 269 -14.24 -4.51 13.30
N ASN A 270 -14.52 -5.51 14.13
CA ASN A 270 -14.26 -6.91 13.84
C ASN A 270 -15.53 -7.74 13.94
N LEU A 271 -15.94 -8.34 12.81
CA LEU A 271 -16.97 -9.37 12.73
C LEU A 271 -16.31 -10.67 12.30
N LYS A 272 -16.20 -11.63 13.23
CA LYS A 272 -15.47 -12.88 12.97
C LYS A 272 -16.22 -14.11 13.48
N ASN A 273 -16.29 -15.18 12.71
CA ASN A 273 -16.85 -16.47 13.13
C ASN A 273 -18.32 -16.38 13.61
N ASN A 274 -19.19 -15.68 12.89
CA ASN A 274 -20.63 -15.63 13.21
C ASN A 274 -21.42 -16.36 12.12
N PRO A 275 -21.59 -17.70 12.24
CA PRO A 275 -22.04 -18.55 11.14
C PRO A 275 -23.48 -18.28 10.71
N GLU A 276 -24.34 -17.74 11.59
CA GLU A 276 -25.74 -17.41 11.29
C GLU A 276 -25.92 -16.00 10.71
N MET A 277 -24.84 -15.20 10.62
CA MET A 277 -24.90 -13.82 10.17
C MET A 277 -25.01 -13.76 8.63
N THR A 278 -26.23 -13.56 8.13
CA THR A 278 -26.53 -13.49 6.69
C THR A 278 -26.58 -12.06 6.16
N ARG A 279 -26.72 -11.06 7.03
CA ARG A 279 -26.77 -9.64 6.65
C ARG A 279 -26.03 -8.79 7.66
N LEU A 280 -25.44 -7.68 7.20
CA LEU A 280 -24.85 -6.71 8.11
C LEU A 280 -25.96 -6.02 8.91
N GLY A 281 -26.96 -5.46 8.25
CA GLY A 281 -28.14 -4.89 8.91
C GLY A 281 -27.77 -3.76 9.87
N PHE A 282 -26.69 -3.04 9.55
CA PHE A 282 -26.25 -1.88 10.30
C PHE A 282 -27.35 -0.80 10.25
N PRO A 283 -27.57 0.00 11.30
CA PRO A 283 -28.45 1.17 11.21
C PRO A 283 -28.16 1.97 9.95
N ASN A 284 -29.21 2.51 9.31
CA ASN A 284 -29.01 3.59 8.36
C ASN A 284 -28.58 4.82 9.17
N ILE A 285 -27.27 4.93 9.34
CA ILE A 285 -26.61 5.94 10.16
C ILE A 285 -26.76 7.26 9.41
N SER A 286 -27.61 8.15 9.93
CA SER A 286 -27.89 9.45 9.31
C SER A 286 -26.61 10.25 9.11
N SER A 287 -26.63 11.20 8.18
CA SER A 287 -25.60 12.22 7.96
C SER A 287 -25.18 13.04 9.20
N SER A 288 -25.89 12.87 10.33
CA SER A 288 -25.57 13.43 11.64
C SER A 288 -24.64 12.56 12.49
N CYS A 289 -24.28 11.37 12.04
CA CYS A 289 -23.30 10.54 12.73
C CYS A 289 -21.90 11.07 12.49
N TYR A 290 -21.29 11.52 13.58
CA TYR A 290 -19.89 11.86 13.64
C TYR A 290 -19.14 10.58 14.00
N ILE A 291 -18.31 10.09 13.09
CA ILE A 291 -17.22 9.19 13.47
C ILE A 291 -16.06 10.09 13.92
N SER A 292 -15.97 10.38 15.22
CA SER A 292 -14.82 11.12 15.75
C SER A 292 -13.57 10.27 15.50
N GLY A 293 -12.59 10.91 14.85
CA GLY A 293 -11.47 10.25 14.18
C GLY A 293 -11.47 10.40 12.65
N ILE A 294 -12.56 10.84 12.00
CA ILE A 294 -12.62 11.23 10.56
C ILE A 294 -12.80 12.76 10.39
N GLN A 295 -12.28 13.58 11.30
CA GLN A 295 -12.18 15.02 11.00
C GLN A 295 -11.14 15.19 9.88
N ASN A 296 -11.61 15.56 8.69
CA ASN A 296 -10.81 16.16 7.64
C ASN A 296 -11.37 17.57 7.45
N ILE A 297 -10.77 18.57 8.11
CA ILE A 297 -10.59 19.90 7.53
C ILE A 297 -9.27 20.46 8.09
N GLY A 298 -8.19 20.33 7.30
CA GLY A 298 -6.97 21.13 7.44
C GLY A 298 -6.11 20.89 8.70
N THR A 299 -4.84 20.55 8.51
CA THR A 299 -3.77 20.49 9.51
C THR A 299 -3.73 19.22 10.40
N ASN A 300 -2.63 18.48 10.25
CA ASN A 300 -2.05 17.53 11.20
C ASN A 300 -2.73 16.16 11.46
N LYS A 301 -3.29 15.50 10.44
CA LYS A 301 -3.44 14.03 10.49
C LYS A 301 -2.25 13.34 9.86
N SER A 302 -1.67 12.37 10.58
CA SER A 302 -0.69 11.45 10.00
C SER A 302 -1.33 10.72 8.81
N PRO A 303 -0.66 10.64 7.65
CA PRO A 303 -1.17 9.96 6.45
C PRO A 303 -1.54 8.48 6.64
N ASN A 304 -1.27 7.90 7.82
CA ASN A 304 -1.45 6.50 8.15
C ASN A 304 -2.74 6.16 8.91
N THR A 305 -3.56 7.13 9.34
CA THR A 305 -4.79 6.84 10.12
C THR A 305 -5.91 6.32 9.21
N ASN A 306 -6.03 5.00 9.07
CA ASN A 306 -7.10 4.33 8.34
C ASN A 306 -7.89 3.44 9.30
N PHE A 307 -9.22 3.54 9.28
CA PHE A 307 -10.07 2.63 10.04
C PHE A 307 -10.16 1.29 9.32
N TRP A 308 -9.48 0.29 9.87
CA TRP A 308 -9.49 -1.07 9.35
C TRP A 308 -10.66 -1.86 9.93
N PHE A 309 -11.47 -2.40 9.03
CA PHE A 309 -12.58 -3.29 9.36
C PHE A 309 -12.20 -4.73 8.99
N ASN A 310 -12.67 -5.70 9.76
CA ASN A 310 -12.52 -7.12 9.46
C ASN A 310 -13.90 -7.78 9.42
N ILE A 311 -14.23 -8.39 8.28
CA ILE A 311 -15.44 -9.19 8.08
C ILE A 311 -14.98 -10.55 7.59
N GLU A 312 -15.01 -11.54 8.46
CA GLU A 312 -14.36 -12.84 8.23
C GLU A 312 -15.21 -13.99 8.77
N ASN A 313 -15.32 -15.07 8.00
CA ASN A 313 -15.98 -16.31 8.45
C ASN A 313 -17.41 -16.09 9.00
N LEU A 314 -18.24 -15.40 8.23
CA LEU A 314 -19.69 -15.26 8.48
C LEU A 314 -20.48 -16.34 7.72
N HIS A 315 -21.80 -16.23 7.64
CA HIS A 315 -22.60 -17.15 6.81
C HIS A 315 -22.15 -17.09 5.32
N PRO A 316 -22.13 -18.20 4.57
CA PRO A 316 -21.76 -18.20 3.14
C PRO A 316 -22.60 -17.30 2.24
N GLU A 317 -23.85 -17.03 2.64
CA GLU A 317 -24.78 -16.09 1.99
C GLU A 317 -24.72 -14.66 2.55
N PHE A 318 -23.73 -14.36 3.40
CA PHE A 318 -23.52 -13.00 3.87
C PHE A 318 -23.28 -12.05 2.69
N CYS A 319 -24.12 -11.02 2.59
CA CYS A 319 -24.02 -10.02 1.54
C CYS A 319 -24.14 -8.59 2.08
N LEU A 320 -23.50 -7.67 1.38
CA LEU A 320 -23.59 -6.23 1.56
C LEU A 320 -24.42 -5.62 0.43
N THR A 321 -25.35 -4.73 0.78
CA THR A 321 -26.12 -3.97 -0.20
C THR A 321 -25.30 -2.81 -0.76
N PRO A 322 -25.55 -2.37 -1.99
CA PRO A 322 -25.06 -1.09 -2.50
C PRO A 322 -25.29 0.09 -1.54
N ALA A 323 -26.43 0.15 -0.85
CA ALA A 323 -26.70 1.17 0.15
C ALA A 323 -25.72 1.12 1.34
N GLU A 324 -25.45 -0.06 1.90
CA GLU A 324 -24.45 -0.22 2.98
C GLU A 324 -23.03 0.17 2.51
N LEU A 325 -22.68 -0.13 1.26
CA LEU A 325 -21.41 0.28 0.66
C LEU A 325 -21.30 1.79 0.49
N VAL A 326 -22.33 2.45 -0.03
CA VAL A 326 -22.31 3.91 -0.29
C VAL A 326 -22.44 4.70 1.01
N ASP A 327 -23.53 4.49 1.73
CA ASP A 327 -23.94 5.38 2.82
C ASP A 327 -23.06 5.21 4.05
N PHE A 328 -22.38 4.07 4.19
CA PHE A 328 -21.49 3.80 5.30
C PHE A 328 -20.03 3.67 4.87
N PHE A 329 -19.65 2.61 4.13
CA PHE A 329 -18.24 2.31 3.91
C PHE A 329 -17.51 3.35 3.05
N PHE A 330 -18.08 3.74 1.91
CA PHE A 330 -17.47 4.75 1.03
C PHE A 330 -17.55 6.16 1.59
N ARG A 331 -18.69 6.54 2.19
CA ARG A 331 -18.88 7.85 2.82
C ARG A 331 -17.89 8.12 3.94
N HIS A 332 -17.53 7.09 4.69
CA HIS A 332 -16.61 7.17 5.82
C HIS A 332 -15.20 6.66 5.49
N ASP A 333 -14.87 6.48 4.20
CA ASP A 333 -13.53 6.10 3.75
C ASP A 333 -12.96 4.85 4.45
N ILE A 334 -13.82 3.88 4.76
CA ILE A 334 -13.47 2.65 5.48
C ILE A 334 -12.61 1.74 4.61
N SER A 335 -11.58 1.13 5.21
CA SER A 335 -10.71 0.13 4.59
C SER A 335 -10.88 -1.23 5.28
N PHE A 336 -10.54 -2.32 4.59
CA PHE A 336 -10.79 -3.68 5.08
C PHE A 336 -9.51 -4.50 5.13
N LEU A 337 -9.27 -5.15 6.28
CA LEU A 337 -8.23 -6.16 6.41
C LEU A 337 -8.66 -7.44 5.68
N ASN A 338 -9.87 -7.92 5.97
CA ASN A 338 -10.56 -8.96 5.22
C ASN A 338 -12.02 -8.58 5.01
N ILE A 339 -12.59 -8.98 3.87
CA ILE A 339 -14.01 -8.80 3.56
C ILE A 339 -14.61 -10.03 2.86
N HIS A 340 -15.03 -11.00 3.66
CA HIS A 340 -15.71 -12.21 3.18
C HIS A 340 -17.21 -11.94 2.96
N ALA A 341 -17.51 -11.13 1.94
CA ALA A 341 -18.88 -10.75 1.60
C ALA A 341 -19.18 -10.97 0.11
N LYS A 342 -20.48 -11.05 -0.21
CA LYS A 342 -21.04 -10.94 -1.56
C LYS A 342 -21.78 -9.60 -1.71
N LEU A 343 -22.11 -9.23 -2.94
CA LEU A 343 -23.06 -8.14 -3.18
C LEU A 343 -24.50 -8.68 -3.12
N CYS A 344 -25.40 -8.00 -2.42
CA CYS A 344 -26.80 -8.41 -2.36
C CYS A 344 -27.53 -8.17 -3.70
N ASN A 345 -28.53 -9.00 -4.01
CA ASN A 345 -29.39 -8.82 -5.19
C ASN A 345 -30.26 -7.54 -5.12
N GLU A 346 -30.64 -7.18 -3.89
CA GLU A 346 -31.35 -5.93 -3.58
C GLU A 346 -30.37 -4.79 -3.34
N THR A 347 -30.75 -3.58 -3.76
CA THR A 347 -29.92 -2.38 -3.63
C THR A 347 -29.87 -1.82 -2.21
N GLY A 348 -30.87 -2.13 -1.39
CA GLY A 348 -31.15 -1.44 -0.14
C GLY A 348 -31.79 -0.06 -0.37
N LYS A 349 -31.98 0.70 0.72
CA LYS A 349 -32.55 2.06 0.70
C LYS A 349 -31.45 3.10 0.90
N LEU A 350 -31.06 3.76 -0.19
CA LEU A 350 -30.10 4.86 -0.18
C LEU A 350 -30.64 6.07 0.59
N LEU A 351 -29.74 6.85 1.19
CA LEU A 351 -30.08 8.12 1.87
C LEU A 351 -30.59 9.19 0.89
N PHE A 352 -30.10 9.18 -0.35
CA PHE A 352 -30.47 10.11 -1.40
C PHE A 352 -31.09 9.36 -2.58
N ASP A 353 -32.10 9.95 -3.19
CA ASP A 353 -32.66 9.42 -4.44
C ASP A 353 -31.64 9.70 -5.55
N THR A 354 -30.95 8.66 -5.99
CA THR A 354 -29.84 8.77 -6.92
C THR A 354 -29.97 7.66 -7.96
N PRO A 355 -29.97 8.00 -9.27
CA PRO A 355 -30.18 7.05 -10.35
C PRO A 355 -29.26 5.83 -10.30
N PHE A 356 -29.89 4.65 -10.22
CA PHE A 356 -29.23 3.36 -10.14
C PHE A 356 -29.58 2.51 -11.35
N CYS A 357 -28.56 2.03 -12.07
CA CYS A 357 -28.74 1.32 -13.34
C CYS A 357 -28.12 -0.06 -13.28
N ARG A 358 -28.87 -1.07 -13.68
CA ARG A 358 -28.30 -2.40 -13.95
C ARG A 358 -27.64 -2.39 -15.31
N PHE A 359 -26.39 -2.86 -15.37
CA PHE A 359 -25.67 -2.96 -16.63
C PHE A 359 -26.12 -4.20 -17.40
N GLU A 360 -26.47 -4.00 -18.67
CA GLU A 360 -26.70 -5.09 -19.63
C GLU A 360 -25.75 -4.95 -20.82
N SER A 361 -25.64 -3.74 -21.37
CA SER A 361 -24.68 -3.33 -22.40
C SER A 361 -24.61 -1.80 -22.48
N MET A 362 -23.55 -1.26 -23.09
CA MET A 362 -23.38 0.19 -23.28
C MET A 362 -24.54 0.83 -24.06
N LYS A 363 -25.06 0.15 -25.08
CA LYS A 363 -26.22 0.60 -25.85
C LYS A 363 -27.48 0.77 -25.00
N LYS A 364 -27.74 -0.17 -24.08
CA LYS A 364 -28.94 -0.18 -23.22
C LYS A 364 -28.81 0.68 -21.97
N LEU A 365 -27.58 1.02 -21.57
CA LEU A 365 -27.34 1.87 -20.42
C LEU A 365 -28.00 3.25 -20.63
N PRO A 366 -28.76 3.77 -19.64
CA PRO A 366 -29.28 5.14 -19.66
C PRO A 366 -28.19 6.21 -19.50
N ASN A 367 -28.44 7.44 -19.95
CA ASN A 367 -27.46 8.54 -19.91
C ASN A 367 -27.28 9.19 -18.51
N ASN A 368 -28.17 8.91 -17.56
CA ASN A 368 -28.24 9.59 -16.26
C ASN A 368 -27.87 8.68 -15.09
N CYS A 369 -27.11 7.61 -15.33
CA CYS A 369 -26.73 6.65 -14.30
C CYS A 369 -25.59 7.18 -13.43
N ASN A 370 -25.84 7.34 -12.13
CA ASN A 370 -24.76 7.65 -11.18
C ASN A 370 -24.15 6.39 -10.56
N PHE A 371 -24.94 5.33 -10.47
CA PHE A 371 -24.52 4.02 -9.96
C PHE A 371 -24.75 2.94 -11.00
N ILE A 372 -23.74 2.11 -11.23
CA ILE A 372 -23.85 0.93 -12.10
C ILE A 372 -23.77 -0.34 -11.26
N LEU A 373 -24.70 -1.26 -11.49
CA LEU A 373 -24.71 -2.60 -10.92
C LEU A 373 -24.54 -3.67 -12.00
N GLY A 374 -23.48 -4.46 -11.86
CA GLY A 374 -23.03 -5.42 -12.86
C GLY A 374 -21.66 -5.04 -13.40
N ASP A 375 -21.02 -6.00 -14.07
CA ASP A 375 -19.71 -5.80 -14.68
C ASP A 375 -19.85 -4.86 -15.88
N LEU A 376 -19.15 -3.73 -15.84
CA LEU A 376 -19.15 -2.72 -16.88
C LEU A 376 -18.18 -3.14 -17.98
N ILE A 377 -18.71 -3.58 -19.12
CA ILE A 377 -17.93 -4.06 -20.26
C ILE A 377 -18.05 -3.04 -21.39
N ILE A 378 -16.91 -2.54 -21.86
CA ILE A 378 -16.79 -1.66 -23.02
C ILE A 378 -15.99 -2.42 -24.07
N GLU A 379 -16.62 -2.70 -25.21
CA GLU A 379 -16.01 -3.47 -26.29
C GLU A 379 -16.15 -2.80 -27.67
N GLU A 380 -15.68 -3.49 -28.72
CA GLU A 380 -15.74 -2.96 -30.07
C GLU A 380 -17.18 -2.59 -30.48
N GLY A 381 -17.39 -1.35 -30.90
CA GLY A 381 -18.69 -0.83 -31.29
C GLY A 381 -19.37 0.05 -30.23
N ASP A 382 -18.88 0.04 -29.00
CA ASP A 382 -19.43 0.84 -27.89
C ASP A 382 -18.86 2.27 -27.82
N GLU A 383 -17.91 2.64 -28.70
CA GLU A 383 -17.17 3.91 -28.59
C GLU A 383 -18.04 5.16 -28.68
N MET A 384 -19.24 5.07 -29.23
CA MET A 384 -20.21 6.17 -29.27
C MET A 384 -21.08 6.25 -28.01
N ASP A 385 -21.21 5.14 -27.27
CA ASP A 385 -22.06 5.03 -26.08
C ASP A 385 -21.29 5.32 -24.78
N VAL A 386 -19.95 5.38 -24.80
CA VAL A 386 -19.14 5.66 -23.60
C VAL A 386 -19.43 7.01 -22.95
N VAL A 387 -19.99 7.99 -23.68
CA VAL A 387 -20.43 9.29 -23.13
C VAL A 387 -21.43 9.16 -21.98
N LYS A 388 -22.17 8.04 -21.92
CA LYS A 388 -23.12 7.75 -20.84
C LYS A 388 -22.44 7.56 -19.48
N LEU A 389 -21.13 7.29 -19.48
CA LEU A 389 -20.34 7.07 -18.28
C LEU A 389 -19.92 8.38 -17.60
N ASP A 390 -20.09 9.53 -18.26
CA ASP A 390 -19.71 10.86 -17.73
C ASP A 390 -20.34 11.16 -16.36
N THR A 391 -21.48 10.55 -16.02
CA THR A 391 -22.18 10.79 -14.75
C THR A 391 -22.01 9.67 -13.72
N VAL A 392 -21.27 8.61 -14.06
CA VAL A 392 -21.12 7.42 -13.23
C VAL A 392 -20.08 7.68 -12.14
N TRP A 393 -20.48 7.53 -10.89
CA TRP A 393 -19.64 7.76 -9.71
C TRP A 393 -19.20 6.48 -9.04
N TYR A 394 -20.05 5.46 -9.04
CA TYR A 394 -19.78 4.17 -8.41
C TYR A 394 -20.11 3.01 -9.34
N LEU A 395 -19.24 2.01 -9.29
CA LEU A 395 -19.41 0.74 -9.97
C LEU A 395 -19.47 -0.40 -8.94
N PHE A 396 -20.57 -1.15 -8.96
CA PHE A 396 -20.76 -2.39 -8.21
C PHE A 396 -20.59 -3.58 -9.16
N GLY A 397 -19.33 -3.85 -9.51
CA GLY A 397 -18.90 -4.77 -10.56
C GLY A 397 -17.43 -4.54 -10.90
N CYS A 398 -16.88 -5.32 -11.83
CA CYS A 398 -15.57 -5.03 -12.43
C CYS A 398 -15.70 -4.13 -13.66
N LEU A 399 -14.61 -3.46 -14.04
CA LEU A 399 -14.51 -2.69 -15.28
C LEU A 399 -13.67 -3.45 -16.29
N ILE A 400 -14.21 -3.71 -17.47
CA ILE A 400 -13.52 -4.38 -18.57
C ILE A 400 -13.57 -3.46 -19.80
N ILE A 401 -12.40 -3.10 -20.33
CA ILE A 401 -12.27 -2.34 -21.58
C ILE A 401 -11.40 -3.15 -22.52
N ARG A 402 -11.99 -3.65 -23.60
CA ARG A 402 -11.30 -4.56 -24.51
C ARG A 402 -11.59 -4.32 -25.97
N ASN A 403 -10.62 -4.55 -26.84
CA ASN A 403 -10.79 -4.50 -28.30
C ASN A 403 -11.38 -3.18 -28.81
N THR A 404 -11.19 -2.07 -28.08
CA THR A 404 -11.80 -0.78 -28.45
C THR A 404 -10.88 0.04 -29.35
N LYS A 405 -11.47 1.01 -30.06
CA LYS A 405 -10.77 2.05 -30.82
C LYS A 405 -10.65 3.37 -30.03
N LEU A 406 -10.95 3.34 -28.73
CA LEU A 406 -10.87 4.51 -27.85
C LEU A 406 -9.45 5.07 -27.82
N LYS A 407 -9.35 6.40 -27.85
CA LYS A 407 -8.06 7.10 -27.72
C LYS A 407 -7.77 7.56 -26.29
N THR A 408 -8.82 7.74 -25.49
CA THR A 408 -8.79 8.31 -24.14
C THR A 408 -9.86 7.69 -23.27
N MET A 409 -9.67 7.72 -21.94
CA MET A 409 -10.65 7.26 -20.94
C MET A 409 -11.45 8.41 -20.30
N ASN A 410 -11.56 9.57 -20.95
CA ASN A 410 -12.12 10.78 -20.34
C ASN A 410 -13.56 10.60 -19.82
N HIS A 411 -14.34 9.70 -20.41
CA HIS A 411 -15.70 9.42 -19.97
C HIS A 411 -15.79 8.64 -18.65
N LEU A 412 -14.66 8.21 -18.10
CA LEU A 412 -14.55 7.60 -16.76
C LEU A 412 -13.97 8.58 -15.72
N ALA A 413 -13.85 9.88 -16.05
CA ALA A 413 -13.27 10.89 -15.18
C ALA A 413 -14.09 11.16 -13.89
N ASN A 414 -15.27 10.57 -13.75
CA ASN A 414 -16.07 10.65 -12.52
C ASN A 414 -16.20 9.31 -11.78
N LEU A 415 -15.53 8.24 -12.25
CA LEU A 415 -15.57 6.95 -11.57
C LEU A 415 -14.64 6.97 -10.34
N PHE A 416 -15.22 7.28 -9.17
CA PHE A 416 -14.46 7.48 -7.94
C PHE A 416 -14.41 6.26 -7.02
N ARG A 417 -15.33 5.30 -7.17
CA ARG A 417 -15.54 4.21 -6.21
C ARG A 417 -15.91 2.91 -6.92
N VAL A 418 -15.23 1.82 -6.55
CA VAL A 418 -15.51 0.50 -7.12
C VAL A 418 -15.66 -0.53 -5.99
N ALA A 419 -16.71 -1.34 -6.07
CA ALA A 419 -16.90 -2.50 -5.19
C ALA A 419 -17.09 -3.75 -6.04
N TYR A 420 -16.17 -4.72 -5.92
CA TYR A 420 -16.20 -5.96 -6.67
C TYR A 420 -15.82 -7.16 -5.80
N PHE A 421 -16.70 -8.17 -5.73
CA PHE A 421 -16.51 -9.34 -4.86
C PHE A 421 -16.28 -10.64 -5.65
N GLY A 422 -16.03 -10.55 -6.95
CA GLY A 422 -15.74 -11.69 -7.81
C GLY A 422 -14.24 -12.01 -7.88
N PRO A 423 -13.87 -13.14 -8.49
CA PRO A 423 -12.50 -13.67 -8.46
C PRO A 423 -11.54 -13.03 -9.47
N ASN A 424 -12.04 -12.24 -10.42
CA ASN A 424 -11.23 -11.65 -11.49
C ASN A 424 -10.56 -10.34 -11.05
N PRO A 425 -9.60 -9.79 -11.83
CA PRO A 425 -9.11 -8.44 -11.61
C PRO A 425 -10.25 -7.41 -11.61
N VAL A 426 -10.17 -6.44 -10.69
CA VAL A 426 -11.21 -5.41 -10.49
C VAL A 426 -11.34 -4.53 -11.73
N ILE A 427 -10.22 -4.29 -12.41
CA ILE A 427 -10.17 -3.53 -13.66
C ILE A 427 -9.30 -4.28 -14.66
N GLN A 428 -9.78 -4.40 -15.90
CA GLN A 428 -9.07 -5.06 -17.00
C GLN A 428 -9.12 -4.15 -18.21
N ILE A 429 -7.95 -3.76 -18.72
CA ILE A 429 -7.81 -2.89 -19.89
C ILE A 429 -6.84 -3.61 -20.82
N PHE A 430 -7.36 -4.19 -21.90
CA PHE A 430 -6.53 -4.99 -22.78
C PHE A 430 -6.92 -4.94 -24.26
N SER A 431 -5.96 -5.15 -25.15
CA SER A 431 -6.17 -5.15 -26.61
C SER A 431 -6.79 -3.83 -27.12
N ASN A 432 -6.39 -2.67 -26.57
CA ASN A 432 -6.84 -1.35 -27.02
C ASN A 432 -5.70 -0.60 -27.74
N PRO A 433 -5.48 -0.83 -29.04
CA PRO A 433 -4.28 -0.37 -29.76
C PRO A 433 -4.23 1.15 -29.96
N ASN A 434 -5.32 1.87 -29.72
CA ASN A 434 -5.39 3.34 -29.89
C ASN A 434 -5.33 4.11 -28.56
N LEU A 435 -5.38 3.41 -27.42
CA LEU A 435 -5.56 4.04 -26.12
C LEU A 435 -4.25 4.67 -25.65
N LYS A 436 -4.19 6.00 -25.63
CA LYS A 436 -2.93 6.74 -25.42
C LYS A 436 -2.54 6.92 -23.96
N GLU A 437 -3.52 6.83 -23.07
CA GLU A 437 -3.33 7.03 -21.65
C GLU A 437 -4.42 6.32 -20.86
N VAL A 438 -4.08 5.95 -19.63
CA VAL A 438 -5.03 5.41 -18.65
C VAL A 438 -5.19 6.38 -17.49
N LYS A 439 -6.44 6.79 -17.27
CA LYS A 439 -6.81 7.83 -16.31
C LYS A 439 -8.16 7.50 -15.69
N ILE A 440 -8.16 7.20 -14.38
CA ILE A 440 -9.36 7.01 -13.57
C ILE A 440 -9.09 7.56 -12.16
N PRO A 441 -9.91 8.49 -11.64
CA PRO A 441 -9.70 9.10 -10.33
C PRO A 441 -10.29 8.25 -9.19
N LEU A 442 -9.87 6.99 -9.10
CA LEU A 442 -10.31 6.11 -8.03
C LEU A 442 -9.89 6.69 -6.67
N MET A 443 -10.80 6.76 -5.71
CA MET A 443 -10.48 7.13 -4.33
C MET A 443 -10.80 6.04 -3.30
N ASN A 444 -11.56 5.00 -3.66
CA ASN A 444 -11.69 3.79 -2.83
C ASN A 444 -12.10 2.57 -3.67
N VAL A 445 -11.43 1.45 -3.43
CA VAL A 445 -11.71 0.15 -4.03
C VAL A 445 -11.94 -0.90 -2.94
N ILE A 446 -13.14 -1.48 -2.91
CA ILE A 446 -13.51 -2.56 -2.00
C ILE A 446 -13.57 -3.86 -2.79
N THR A 447 -12.75 -4.84 -2.42
CA THR A 447 -12.74 -6.18 -3.03
C THR A 447 -12.48 -7.26 -2.01
N ARG A 448 -13.02 -8.46 -2.25
CA ARG A 448 -12.79 -9.67 -1.45
C ARG A 448 -11.44 -10.31 -1.72
N TYR A 449 -10.99 -10.23 -2.97
CA TYR A 449 -9.77 -10.90 -3.44
C TYR A 449 -8.68 -9.85 -3.67
N ASN A 450 -7.71 -10.18 -4.51
CA ASN A 450 -6.65 -9.25 -4.87
C ASN A 450 -7.22 -8.00 -5.55
N ARG A 451 -6.55 -6.87 -5.33
CA ARG A 451 -6.84 -5.58 -5.96
C ARG A 451 -6.15 -5.49 -7.33
N ASP A 452 -6.27 -6.54 -8.13
CA ASP A 452 -5.52 -6.65 -9.37
C ASP A 452 -6.13 -5.76 -10.46
N VAL A 453 -5.26 -5.11 -11.23
CA VAL A 453 -5.57 -4.34 -12.43
C VAL A 453 -4.72 -4.87 -13.57
N LEU A 454 -5.37 -5.37 -14.62
CA LEU A 454 -4.70 -5.92 -15.78
C LEU A 454 -4.52 -4.87 -16.88
N PHE A 455 -3.27 -4.66 -17.32
CA PHE A 455 -2.92 -3.93 -18.54
C PHE A 455 -2.18 -4.86 -19.51
N GLN A 456 -2.78 -5.14 -20.66
CA GLN A 456 -2.22 -6.11 -21.62
C GLN A 456 -2.52 -5.72 -23.08
N ASP A 457 -1.52 -5.76 -23.94
CA ASP A 457 -1.68 -5.56 -25.40
C ASP A 457 -2.35 -4.21 -25.75
N ASN A 458 -2.11 -3.15 -24.95
CA ASN A 458 -2.57 -1.79 -25.29
C ASN A 458 -1.51 -1.04 -26.13
N LEU A 459 -1.78 0.23 -26.47
CA LEU A 459 -0.82 1.06 -27.22
C LEU A 459 0.52 1.15 -26.46
N PRO A 460 1.68 0.87 -27.13
CA PRO A 460 2.99 1.12 -26.57
C PRO A 460 3.16 2.55 -26.03
N GLY A 461 3.65 2.69 -24.79
CA GLY A 461 3.84 3.98 -24.14
C GLY A 461 2.58 4.57 -23.49
N ILE A 462 1.55 3.75 -23.24
CA ILE A 462 0.33 4.15 -22.49
C ILE A 462 0.63 4.74 -21.09
N PHE A 463 1.82 4.45 -20.53
CA PHE A 463 2.34 4.97 -19.26
C PHE A 463 3.36 6.11 -19.40
N ASN A 464 3.53 6.71 -20.59
CA ASN A 464 4.49 7.79 -20.77
C ASN A 464 4.22 8.99 -19.85
N LYS A 465 2.94 9.26 -19.51
CA LYS A 465 2.56 10.35 -18.61
C LYS A 465 2.87 10.08 -17.14
N THR A 466 3.00 8.82 -16.73
CA THR A 466 3.42 8.41 -15.38
C THR A 466 4.93 8.17 -15.30
N GLY A 467 5.69 8.57 -16.32
CA GLY A 467 7.14 8.33 -16.39
C GLY A 467 7.49 6.85 -16.58
N GLY A 468 6.58 6.06 -17.18
CA GLY A 468 6.75 4.62 -17.37
C GLY A 468 6.24 3.76 -16.20
N VAL A 469 5.85 4.36 -15.08
CA VAL A 469 5.28 3.62 -13.94
C VAL A 469 3.92 3.04 -14.32
N CYS A 470 3.76 1.71 -14.17
CA CYS A 470 2.47 1.08 -14.45
C CYS A 470 1.41 1.57 -13.45
N GLY A 471 0.32 2.14 -13.96
CA GLY A 471 -0.78 2.61 -13.15
C GLY A 471 -1.55 3.78 -13.75
N PHE A 472 -2.57 4.23 -13.02
CA PHE A 472 -3.41 5.36 -13.45
C PHE A 472 -2.75 6.70 -13.12
N THR A 473 -2.84 7.66 -14.05
CA THR A 473 -2.27 9.01 -13.90
C THR A 473 -2.84 9.83 -12.74
N ASP A 474 -4.07 9.55 -12.27
CA ASP A 474 -4.74 10.31 -11.21
C ASP A 474 -4.57 9.73 -9.78
N VAL A 475 -3.96 8.55 -9.63
CA VAL A 475 -3.97 7.81 -8.34
C VAL A 475 -2.77 8.14 -7.44
N PHE A 476 -1.86 9.04 -7.85
CA PHE A 476 -0.64 9.41 -7.11
C PHE A 476 -0.88 10.36 -5.91
N ASN A 477 -2.02 10.24 -5.25
CA ASN A 477 -2.25 10.92 -3.98
C ASN A 477 -1.83 9.99 -2.83
N VAL A 478 -0.69 10.28 -2.19
CA VAL A 478 -0.16 9.53 -1.04
C VAL A 478 -1.17 9.34 0.10
N TYR A 479 -2.18 10.21 0.23
CA TYR A 479 -3.26 10.10 1.23
C TYR A 479 -4.33 9.03 0.89
N LEU A 480 -4.26 8.42 -0.30
CA LEU A 480 -5.19 7.40 -0.77
C LEU A 480 -4.61 5.98 -0.75
N LEU A 481 -3.31 5.81 -0.45
CA LEU A 481 -2.56 4.56 -0.64
C LEU A 481 -3.31 3.32 -0.14
N ASN A 482 -3.84 3.31 1.09
CA ASN A 482 -4.53 2.12 1.62
C ASN A 482 -5.92 1.85 1.01
N ARG A 483 -6.56 2.86 0.44
CA ARG A 483 -7.89 2.76 -0.20
C ARG A 483 -7.81 2.40 -1.69
N THR A 484 -6.69 2.71 -2.32
CA THR A 484 -6.46 2.54 -3.76
C THR A 484 -5.18 1.76 -4.07
N HIS A 485 -4.63 1.01 -3.11
CA HIS A 485 -3.49 0.12 -3.36
C HIS A 485 -3.92 -0.96 -4.35
N LEU A 486 -3.53 -0.80 -5.60
CA LEU A 486 -3.86 -1.71 -6.69
C LEU A 486 -2.58 -2.45 -7.10
N ASN A 487 -2.73 -3.73 -7.39
CA ASN A 487 -1.66 -4.54 -7.95
C ASN A 487 -1.77 -4.47 -9.46
N TYR A 488 -0.83 -3.78 -10.10
CA TYR A 488 -0.81 -3.67 -11.55
C TYR A 488 -0.09 -4.88 -12.14
N ILE A 489 -0.77 -5.60 -13.03
CA ILE A 489 -0.30 -6.84 -13.66
C ILE A 489 -0.49 -6.77 -15.18
N GLY A 490 0.20 -7.65 -15.90
CA GLY A 490 0.08 -7.81 -17.35
C GLY A 490 1.28 -7.25 -18.11
N GLY A 491 1.42 -7.68 -19.36
CA GLY A 491 2.60 -7.43 -20.17
C GLY A 491 2.89 -5.95 -20.46
N ASP A 492 1.91 -5.05 -20.31
CA ASP A 492 2.18 -3.62 -20.43
C ASP A 492 2.86 -3.03 -19.18
N CYS A 493 2.72 -3.68 -18.02
CA CYS A 493 3.29 -3.24 -16.74
C CYS A 493 4.72 -3.71 -16.49
N ASP A 494 5.07 -4.88 -17.00
CA ASP A 494 6.33 -5.55 -16.69
C ASP A 494 7.51 -4.95 -17.50
N ILE A 495 7.24 -4.21 -18.58
CA ILE A 495 8.25 -3.75 -19.53
C ILE A 495 9.15 -2.58 -19.04
N ASN A 496 8.78 -1.81 -17.99
CA ASN A 496 9.19 -0.39 -17.97
C ASN A 496 10.06 0.19 -16.84
N THR A 497 10.33 -0.48 -15.72
CA THR A 497 11.24 0.13 -14.71
C THR A 497 12.72 -0.07 -15.06
N PHE A 498 13.14 -1.31 -15.36
CA PHE A 498 14.55 -1.61 -15.67
C PHE A 498 15.02 -1.02 -17.02
N ILE A 499 14.20 -1.10 -18.07
CA ILE A 499 14.55 -0.60 -19.41
C ILE A 499 14.69 0.93 -19.41
N THR A 500 13.87 1.64 -18.63
CA THR A 500 13.90 3.11 -18.52
C THR A 500 15.17 3.58 -17.78
N GLU A 501 15.58 2.88 -16.72
CA GLU A 501 16.82 3.21 -16.00
C GLU A 501 18.09 3.05 -16.86
N LYS A 502 18.08 2.10 -17.80
CA LYS A 502 19.23 1.80 -18.66
C LYS A 502 19.40 2.72 -19.87
N SER A 503 18.54 3.75 -20.02
CA SER A 503 18.64 4.77 -21.08
C SER A 503 18.71 4.18 -22.50
N CYS A 504 17.89 3.18 -22.77
CA CYS A 504 17.80 2.54 -24.08
C CYS A 504 17.39 3.52 -25.19
N ASP A 505 17.96 3.38 -26.39
CA ASP A 505 17.46 4.10 -27.56
C ASP A 505 15.99 3.70 -27.81
N PRO A 506 15.04 4.64 -27.80
CA PRO A 506 13.62 4.35 -27.99
C PRO A 506 13.32 3.55 -29.27
N LYS A 507 14.15 3.66 -30.32
CA LYS A 507 13.99 2.91 -31.57
C LYS A 507 14.43 1.45 -31.47
N CYS A 508 15.19 1.12 -30.43
CA CYS A 508 15.69 -0.22 -30.15
C CYS A 508 14.95 -0.89 -28.98
N ILE A 509 13.83 -0.33 -28.55
CA ILE A 509 12.92 -0.93 -27.58
C ILE A 509 11.92 -1.80 -28.34
N PHE A 510 11.82 -3.08 -28.00
CA PHE A 510 10.68 -3.89 -28.39
C PHE A 510 9.60 -3.77 -27.30
N PRO A 511 8.48 -3.09 -27.56
CA PRO A 511 7.57 -2.61 -26.53
C PRO A 511 6.55 -3.65 -26.06
N THR A 512 6.67 -4.90 -26.51
CA THR A 512 5.81 -6.01 -26.12
C THR A 512 6.68 -7.18 -25.64
N GLN A 513 6.12 -8.05 -24.81
CA GLN A 513 6.84 -9.27 -24.40
C GLN A 513 6.67 -10.42 -25.39
N ASN A 514 5.44 -10.62 -25.88
CA ASN A 514 5.08 -11.74 -26.72
C ASN A 514 5.52 -11.52 -28.16
N LEU A 515 6.26 -12.48 -28.70
CA LEU A 515 6.68 -12.46 -30.09
C LEU A 515 5.75 -13.32 -30.94
N THR A 516 5.01 -12.68 -31.84
CA THR A 516 4.04 -13.34 -32.74
C THR A 516 4.09 -12.68 -34.12
N THR A 517 3.41 -13.25 -35.12
CA THR A 517 3.23 -12.63 -36.44
C THR A 517 2.60 -11.23 -36.35
N LYS A 518 1.83 -10.94 -35.29
CA LYS A 518 1.22 -9.62 -35.06
C LYS A 518 2.19 -8.61 -34.47
N THR A 519 3.13 -9.05 -33.64
CA THR A 519 4.05 -8.17 -32.91
C THR A 519 5.44 -8.10 -33.55
N MET A 520 5.82 -9.05 -34.41
CA MET A 520 7.16 -9.12 -35.01
C MET A 520 7.56 -7.89 -35.84
N GLU A 521 6.61 -7.15 -36.39
CA GLU A 521 6.89 -5.91 -37.13
C GLU A 521 7.32 -4.75 -36.22
N GLN A 522 7.03 -4.84 -34.92
CA GLN A 522 7.49 -3.88 -33.92
C GLN A 522 8.90 -4.19 -33.40
N PHE A 523 9.43 -5.38 -33.70
CA PHE A 523 10.77 -5.76 -33.25
C PHE A 523 11.83 -4.92 -33.98
N PRO A 524 12.81 -4.34 -33.27
CA PRO A 524 13.80 -3.44 -33.84
C PRO A 524 14.90 -4.19 -34.62
N LYS A 525 14.54 -4.64 -35.83
CA LYS A 525 15.39 -5.47 -36.73
C LYS A 525 16.77 -4.88 -37.04
N ASN A 526 16.97 -3.57 -36.93
CA ASN A 526 18.23 -2.89 -37.28
C ASN A 526 19.13 -2.59 -36.07
N CYS A 527 18.73 -2.99 -34.86
CA CYS A 527 19.45 -2.67 -33.65
C CYS A 527 20.38 -3.81 -33.23
N SER A 528 21.63 -3.47 -32.89
CA SER A 528 22.58 -4.41 -32.29
C SER A 528 22.36 -4.58 -30.79
N THR A 529 21.90 -3.53 -30.11
CA THR A 529 21.44 -3.60 -28.72
C THR A 529 19.94 -3.42 -28.72
N VAL A 530 19.20 -4.41 -28.22
CA VAL A 530 17.75 -4.39 -28.12
C VAL A 530 17.37 -4.37 -26.65
N CYS A 531 16.41 -3.52 -26.29
CA CYS A 531 15.84 -3.49 -24.95
C CYS A 531 14.45 -4.09 -24.97
N SER A 532 14.28 -5.19 -24.25
CA SER A 532 13.04 -5.96 -24.27
C SER A 532 13.01 -7.02 -23.19
N GLU A 533 11.82 -7.33 -22.73
CA GLU A 533 11.50 -8.55 -22.00
C GLU A 533 10.99 -9.60 -22.98
N LEU A 534 11.87 -10.45 -23.49
CA LEU A 534 11.51 -11.42 -24.54
C LEU A 534 10.88 -12.67 -23.93
N LEU A 535 9.60 -12.89 -24.25
CA LEU A 535 8.88 -14.13 -23.95
C LEU A 535 8.56 -14.88 -25.25
N ILE A 536 9.15 -16.06 -25.38
CA ILE A 536 8.91 -17.01 -26.46
C ILE A 536 8.27 -18.25 -25.84
N ASN A 537 6.95 -18.36 -25.96
CA ASN A 537 6.19 -19.46 -25.36
C ASN A 537 5.33 -20.22 -26.39
N GLU A 538 4.41 -21.06 -25.93
CA GLU A 538 3.49 -21.82 -26.77
C GLU A 538 2.61 -20.95 -27.70
N ASN A 539 2.46 -19.66 -27.39
CA ASN A 539 1.68 -18.70 -28.19
C ASN A 539 2.52 -18.06 -29.32
N CYS A 540 3.83 -18.28 -29.36
CA CYS A 540 4.68 -17.81 -30.45
C CYS A 540 4.38 -18.62 -31.72
N ASP A 541 3.83 -17.96 -32.73
CA ASP A 541 3.42 -18.55 -34.01
C ASP A 541 4.49 -18.43 -35.11
N LEU A 542 5.65 -17.86 -34.80
CA LEU A 542 6.80 -17.73 -35.70
C LEU A 542 7.55 -19.06 -35.88
N SER A 543 8.14 -19.29 -37.05
CA SER A 543 9.07 -20.41 -37.27
C SER A 543 10.48 -20.08 -36.75
N GLU A 544 11.32 -21.10 -36.54
CA GLU A 544 12.74 -20.90 -36.18
C GLU A 544 13.48 -20.03 -37.22
N GLU A 545 13.15 -20.16 -38.50
CA GLU A 545 13.73 -19.33 -39.57
C GLU A 545 13.29 -17.86 -39.47
N GLN A 546 12.01 -17.62 -39.16
CA GLN A 546 11.50 -16.27 -38.93
C GLN A 546 12.17 -15.62 -37.71
N LEU A 547 12.31 -16.36 -36.60
CA LEU A 547 13.02 -15.89 -35.42
C LEU A 547 14.49 -15.60 -35.71
N THR A 548 15.16 -16.49 -36.46
CA THR A 548 16.57 -16.31 -36.84
C THR A 548 16.77 -15.04 -37.67
N SER A 549 15.87 -14.79 -38.64
CA SER A 549 15.88 -13.57 -39.43
C SER A 549 15.62 -12.33 -38.56
N LEU A 550 14.65 -12.42 -37.64
CA LEU A 550 14.25 -11.32 -36.78
C LEU A 550 15.37 -10.87 -35.82
N PHE A 551 16.10 -11.83 -35.26
CA PHE A 551 17.18 -11.59 -34.29
C PHE A 551 18.57 -11.45 -34.93
N SER A 552 18.67 -11.49 -36.26
CA SER A 552 19.94 -11.54 -37.00
C SER A 552 20.95 -10.44 -36.62
N ASN A 553 20.48 -9.24 -36.32
CA ASN A 553 21.32 -8.11 -35.92
C ASN A 553 21.51 -7.99 -34.40
N MET A 554 20.69 -8.66 -33.58
CA MET A 554 20.70 -8.50 -32.13
C MET A 554 21.94 -9.16 -31.52
N LYS A 555 22.80 -8.35 -30.90
CA LYS A 555 24.04 -8.75 -30.21
C LYS A 555 23.96 -8.60 -28.70
N LYS A 556 23.24 -7.59 -28.22
CA LYS A 556 23.03 -7.33 -26.79
C LYS A 556 21.53 -7.26 -26.50
N LEU A 557 21.08 -7.96 -25.46
CA LEU A 557 19.73 -7.83 -24.91
C LEU A 557 19.79 -7.15 -23.54
N ILE A 558 19.00 -6.10 -23.33
CA ILE A 558 18.77 -5.47 -22.02
C ILE A 558 17.31 -5.71 -21.64
N GLY A 559 17.07 -6.52 -20.61
CA GLY A 559 15.73 -6.87 -20.14
C GLY A 559 15.67 -8.32 -19.65
N SER A 560 14.80 -9.16 -20.20
CA SER A 560 14.67 -10.56 -19.80
C SER A 560 14.55 -11.49 -21.01
N LEU A 561 14.83 -12.78 -20.81
CA LEU A 561 14.70 -13.81 -21.84
C LEU A 561 14.09 -15.08 -21.26
N ALA A 562 12.88 -15.41 -21.71
CA ALA A 562 12.18 -16.62 -21.35
C ALA A 562 11.76 -17.40 -22.61
N VAL A 563 12.22 -18.66 -22.71
CA VAL A 563 11.83 -19.63 -23.74
C VAL A 563 11.16 -20.80 -23.05
N ILE A 564 9.84 -20.88 -23.09
CA ILE A 564 9.05 -21.76 -22.22
C ILE A 564 8.03 -22.56 -23.03
N SER A 565 7.89 -23.86 -22.80
CA SER A 565 6.81 -24.69 -23.39
C SER A 565 6.71 -24.60 -24.92
N THR A 566 7.82 -24.32 -25.62
CA THR A 566 7.81 -24.15 -27.07
C THR A 566 7.90 -25.49 -27.81
N LYS A 567 7.52 -25.47 -29.08
CA LYS A 567 7.67 -26.59 -30.04
C LYS A 567 9.01 -26.58 -30.79
N TYR A 568 9.93 -25.67 -30.45
CA TYR A 568 11.17 -25.50 -31.16
C TYR A 568 12.17 -26.61 -30.81
N THR A 569 12.95 -27.01 -31.80
CA THR A 569 13.99 -28.02 -31.68
C THR A 569 15.34 -27.41 -31.31
N SER A 570 15.52 -26.11 -31.54
CA SER A 570 16.76 -25.42 -31.22
C SER A 570 16.55 -23.95 -30.85
N GLY A 571 17.33 -23.45 -29.88
CA GLY A 571 17.44 -22.02 -29.58
C GLY A 571 18.39 -21.24 -30.49
N LYS A 572 18.90 -21.84 -31.57
CA LYS A 572 19.85 -21.24 -32.52
C LYS A 572 19.39 -19.95 -33.17
N PHE A 573 18.10 -19.65 -33.15
CA PHE A 573 17.60 -18.33 -33.56
C PHE A 573 18.21 -17.18 -32.72
N LEU A 574 18.78 -17.47 -31.55
CA LEU A 574 19.55 -16.54 -30.71
C LEU A 574 21.08 -16.66 -30.87
N ALA A 575 21.58 -17.41 -31.86
CA ALA A 575 23.02 -17.63 -32.02
C ALA A 575 23.84 -16.35 -32.22
N GLY A 576 23.20 -15.26 -32.69
CA GLY A 576 23.81 -13.94 -32.82
C GLY A 576 24.07 -13.21 -31.50
N LEU A 577 23.38 -13.58 -30.41
CA LEU A 577 23.42 -12.90 -29.12
C LEU A 577 24.77 -13.11 -28.42
N GLU A 578 25.41 -12.01 -28.01
CA GLU A 578 26.75 -11.98 -27.40
C GLU A 578 26.71 -11.65 -25.90
N SER A 579 25.74 -10.85 -25.46
CA SER A 579 25.57 -10.45 -24.06
C SER A 579 24.12 -10.19 -23.69
N ILE A 580 23.80 -10.40 -22.41
CA ILE A 580 22.48 -10.15 -21.84
C ILE A 580 22.61 -9.51 -20.45
N GLU A 581 21.80 -8.49 -20.21
CA GLU A 581 21.76 -7.72 -18.97
C GLU A 581 20.32 -7.62 -18.47
N CYS A 582 20.04 -8.21 -17.30
CA CYS A 582 18.71 -8.29 -16.74
C CYS A 582 18.50 -7.44 -15.49
N GLY A 583 17.22 -7.19 -15.18
CA GLY A 583 16.77 -6.58 -13.94
C GLY A 583 17.25 -7.33 -12.69
N ASN A 584 17.09 -6.71 -11.51
CA ASN A 584 17.58 -7.29 -10.25
C ASN A 584 16.99 -8.66 -9.92
N ASP A 585 15.75 -8.92 -10.36
CA ASP A 585 15.05 -10.18 -10.09
C ASP A 585 14.85 -11.08 -11.31
N SER A 586 15.37 -10.70 -12.47
CA SER A 586 15.11 -11.40 -13.74
C SER A 586 16.17 -12.46 -14.05
N GLU A 587 15.71 -13.61 -14.55
CA GLU A 587 16.52 -14.75 -14.97
C GLU A 587 16.42 -15.02 -16.47
N ILE A 588 17.37 -15.80 -16.99
CA ILE A 588 17.28 -16.38 -18.33
C ILE A 588 16.73 -17.79 -18.16
N THR A 589 15.62 -18.11 -18.83
CA THR A 589 14.94 -19.40 -18.62
C THR A 589 14.70 -20.15 -19.91
N PHE A 590 15.08 -21.43 -19.95
CA PHE A 590 14.72 -22.41 -20.97
C PHE A 590 14.02 -23.60 -20.31
N VAL A 591 12.69 -23.54 -20.21
CA VAL A 591 11.90 -24.44 -19.37
C VAL A 591 10.82 -25.18 -20.17
N ASP A 592 10.65 -26.47 -19.92
CA ASP A 592 9.56 -27.30 -20.47
C ASP A 592 9.48 -27.33 -22.02
N ASN A 593 10.58 -27.05 -22.73
CA ASN A 593 10.66 -27.16 -24.19
C ASN A 593 10.90 -28.61 -24.60
N ASN A 594 9.84 -29.41 -24.59
CA ASN A 594 9.91 -30.87 -24.77
C ASN A 594 10.59 -31.33 -26.06
N GLU A 595 10.57 -30.53 -27.12
CA GLU A 595 11.16 -30.84 -28.43
C GLU A 595 12.58 -30.30 -28.62
N MET A 596 13.08 -29.49 -27.68
CA MET A 596 14.36 -28.80 -27.81
C MET A 596 15.53 -29.78 -27.64
N LEU A 597 16.41 -29.83 -28.64
CA LEU A 597 17.60 -30.69 -28.68
C LEU A 597 18.85 -29.95 -28.19
N GLU A 598 18.92 -28.63 -28.41
CA GLU A 598 20.02 -27.76 -27.97
C GLU A 598 19.59 -26.31 -27.74
N LEU A 599 20.30 -25.60 -26.85
CA LEU A 599 20.09 -24.16 -26.66
C LEU A 599 20.71 -23.33 -27.78
N GLY A 600 21.92 -23.70 -28.25
CA GLY A 600 22.51 -23.09 -29.44
C GLY A 600 22.87 -21.60 -29.30
N LEU A 601 23.14 -21.13 -28.08
CA LEU A 601 23.57 -19.75 -27.78
C LEU A 601 25.07 -19.59 -28.08
N LEU A 602 25.43 -19.75 -29.35
CA LEU A 602 26.82 -19.96 -29.80
C LEU A 602 27.75 -18.80 -29.43
N ASN A 603 27.29 -17.55 -29.56
CA ASN A 603 28.11 -16.36 -29.31
C ASN A 603 27.94 -15.77 -27.90
N LEU A 604 27.04 -16.31 -27.08
CA LEU A 604 26.74 -15.72 -25.78
C LEU A 604 27.97 -15.87 -24.87
N SER A 605 28.49 -14.73 -24.42
CA SER A 605 29.73 -14.67 -23.65
C SER A 605 29.59 -13.98 -22.30
N ILE A 606 28.58 -13.12 -22.13
CA ILE A 606 28.35 -12.35 -20.91
C ILE A 606 26.90 -12.52 -20.45
N ILE A 607 26.72 -12.96 -19.20
CA ILE A 607 25.42 -13.07 -18.53
C ILE A 607 25.45 -12.16 -17.30
N ASN A 608 24.59 -11.14 -17.28
CA ASN A 608 24.42 -10.25 -16.13
C ASN A 608 22.95 -10.25 -15.70
N CYS A 609 22.51 -11.37 -15.14
CA CYS A 609 21.13 -11.63 -14.72
C CYS A 609 21.15 -12.29 -13.34
N LYS A 610 20.01 -12.37 -12.65
CA LYS A 610 19.92 -13.05 -11.34
C LYS A 610 20.24 -14.54 -11.46
N GLY A 611 19.83 -15.16 -12.56
CA GLY A 611 20.07 -16.59 -12.78
C GLY A 611 19.99 -17.01 -14.24
N PHE A 612 20.47 -18.23 -14.48
CA PHE A 612 20.38 -18.96 -15.73
C PHE A 612 19.82 -20.36 -15.45
N THR A 613 18.59 -20.58 -15.90
CA THR A 613 17.77 -21.75 -15.55
C THR A 613 17.39 -22.55 -16.79
N VAL A 614 17.73 -23.83 -16.79
CA VAL A 614 17.39 -24.82 -17.82
C VAL A 614 16.81 -26.03 -17.11
N SER A 615 15.54 -26.37 -17.36
CA SER A 615 14.88 -27.49 -16.67
C SER A 615 13.67 -28.02 -17.44
N GLY A 616 13.27 -29.28 -17.21
CA GLY A 616 12.05 -29.86 -17.78
C GLY A 616 12.10 -30.10 -19.31
N ASN A 617 13.26 -29.93 -19.94
CA ASN A 617 13.43 -30.16 -21.37
C ASN A 617 13.67 -31.66 -21.64
N LYS A 618 12.67 -32.35 -22.22
CA LYS A 618 12.67 -33.82 -22.38
C LYS A 618 13.63 -34.39 -23.40
N LYS A 619 14.04 -33.60 -24.39
CA LYS A 619 14.92 -34.04 -25.49
C LYS A 619 16.22 -33.25 -25.56
N LEU A 620 16.52 -32.42 -24.56
CA LEU A 620 17.70 -31.56 -24.58
C LEU A 620 18.95 -32.42 -24.41
N GLU A 621 19.73 -32.56 -25.49
CA GLU A 621 20.90 -33.44 -25.55
C GLU A 621 22.19 -32.71 -25.14
N LYS A 622 22.27 -31.41 -25.42
CA LYS A 622 23.45 -30.57 -25.19
C LYS A 622 23.09 -29.09 -25.06
N LEU A 623 23.95 -28.29 -24.44
CA LEU A 623 23.74 -26.83 -24.36
C LEU A 623 24.18 -26.14 -25.64
N ASN A 624 25.39 -26.44 -26.11
CA ASN A 624 26.04 -25.83 -27.26
C ASN A 624 26.32 -24.32 -27.02
N MET A 625 27.04 -24.03 -25.93
CA MET A 625 27.35 -22.68 -25.43
C MET A 625 28.85 -22.48 -25.16
N PRO A 626 29.71 -22.45 -26.20
CA PRO A 626 31.16 -22.55 -26.03
C PRO A 626 31.84 -21.28 -25.50
N ASN A 627 31.17 -20.13 -25.57
CA ASN A 627 31.82 -18.81 -25.46
C ASN A 627 31.57 -18.05 -24.14
N ILE A 628 30.86 -18.65 -23.18
CA ILE A 628 30.64 -18.03 -21.85
C ILE A 628 31.99 -17.69 -21.21
N LYS A 629 32.19 -16.44 -20.82
CA LYS A 629 33.43 -15.96 -20.20
C LYS A 629 33.16 -15.43 -18.81
N SER A 630 34.07 -15.74 -17.89
CA SER A 630 34.24 -14.96 -16.67
C SER A 630 34.93 -13.64 -17.01
N LYS A 631 34.15 -12.57 -17.12
CA LYS A 631 34.70 -11.20 -17.10
C LYS A 631 34.34 -10.56 -15.78
N CYS A 632 35.22 -10.73 -14.80
CA CYS A 632 35.32 -9.78 -13.70
C CYS A 632 35.73 -8.44 -14.33
N ALA A 633 34.87 -7.43 -14.22
CA ALA A 633 35.18 -6.07 -14.62
C ALA A 633 36.25 -5.50 -13.68
N LEU A 634 37.52 -5.83 -13.92
CA LEU A 634 38.62 -4.91 -13.63
C LEU A 634 38.57 -3.82 -14.70
N LEU A 635 37.64 -2.88 -14.54
CA LEU A 635 37.75 -1.59 -15.18
C LEU A 635 38.84 -0.83 -14.43
N THR A 636 40.06 -0.89 -14.94
CA THR A 636 41.04 0.16 -14.64
C THR A 636 40.42 1.46 -15.13
N ILE A 637 40.00 2.31 -14.20
CA ILE A 637 39.47 3.63 -14.49
C ILE A 637 40.62 4.46 -15.08
N GLU A 638 40.78 4.46 -16.41
CA GLU A 638 41.44 5.57 -17.07
C GLU A 638 40.44 6.72 -17.15
N ILE A 639 40.55 7.62 -16.19
CA ILE A 639 39.85 8.90 -16.16
C ILE A 639 40.31 9.69 -17.39
N SER A 640 39.48 9.75 -18.43
CA SER A 640 39.51 10.85 -19.39
C SER A 640 38.14 11.52 -19.46
N ALA A 641 38.10 12.66 -18.77
CA ALA A 641 37.19 13.80 -18.88
C ALA A 641 35.83 13.60 -19.57
N GLY A 642 34.79 13.67 -18.74
CA GLY A 642 33.67 14.59 -18.98
C GLY A 642 32.38 13.98 -19.53
N PHE A 643 31.63 13.27 -18.69
CA PHE A 643 30.15 13.36 -18.59
C PHE A 643 29.76 12.83 -17.20
N GLN A 644 29.13 13.68 -16.39
CA GLN A 644 28.48 13.28 -15.13
C GLN A 644 27.06 12.81 -15.44
N ASN A 645 26.61 11.80 -14.69
CA ASN A 645 25.31 11.11 -14.67
C ASN A 645 25.15 9.89 -15.58
N MET A 646 25.71 8.76 -15.15
CA MET A 646 25.09 7.44 -15.30
C MET A 646 25.40 6.60 -14.05
N THR A 647 24.38 6.36 -13.24
CA THR A 647 24.42 5.44 -12.10
C THR A 647 24.56 4.00 -12.62
N ASN A 648 25.67 3.36 -12.21
CA ASN A 648 25.98 1.92 -12.29
C ASN A 648 25.85 1.22 -13.67
N PRO A 649 26.94 1.17 -14.45
CA PRO A 649 27.35 -0.11 -15.00
C PRO A 649 27.88 -0.99 -13.85
N SER A 650 27.49 -2.26 -13.80
CA SER A 650 28.10 -3.33 -12.98
C SER A 650 28.02 -3.19 -11.45
N ASP A 651 27.13 -3.96 -10.81
CA ASP A 651 27.37 -4.42 -9.44
C ASP A 651 28.23 -5.71 -9.51
N PRO A 652 29.55 -5.64 -9.26
CA PRO A 652 30.41 -6.82 -9.21
C PRO A 652 30.09 -7.78 -8.05
N MET A 653 29.17 -7.41 -7.13
CA MET A 653 28.64 -8.29 -6.08
C MET A 653 27.35 -9.00 -6.48
N LYS A 654 26.73 -8.70 -7.63
CA LYS A 654 25.49 -9.36 -8.06
C LYS A 654 25.77 -10.82 -8.38
N LYS A 655 25.30 -11.67 -7.48
CA LYS A 655 25.46 -13.11 -7.55
C LYS A 655 24.55 -13.71 -8.64
N VAL A 656 25.05 -14.71 -9.37
CA VAL A 656 24.32 -15.39 -10.44
C VAL A 656 24.05 -16.84 -10.03
N ASP A 657 22.78 -17.24 -10.02
CA ASP A 657 22.39 -18.62 -9.78
C ASP A 657 22.38 -19.42 -11.10
N ILE A 658 23.03 -20.57 -11.12
CA ILE A 658 23.09 -21.45 -12.30
C ILE A 658 22.38 -22.75 -11.97
N SER A 659 21.29 -23.02 -12.68
CA SER A 659 20.52 -24.25 -12.55
C SER A 659 20.32 -24.88 -13.92
N ILE A 660 21.02 -25.98 -14.20
CA ILE A 660 20.98 -26.68 -15.47
C ILE A 660 20.66 -28.15 -15.24
N SER A 661 19.52 -28.57 -15.74
CA SER A 661 19.11 -29.97 -15.81
C SER A 661 18.35 -30.25 -17.10
N SER A 662 18.41 -31.51 -17.52
CA SER A 662 17.64 -32.04 -18.63
C SER A 662 17.00 -33.34 -18.19
N ASP A 663 15.78 -33.59 -18.65
CA ASP A 663 15.10 -34.86 -18.42
C ASP A 663 15.59 -35.94 -19.41
N PHE A 664 16.44 -35.57 -20.37
CA PHE A 664 17.01 -36.49 -21.34
C PHE A 664 18.18 -37.31 -20.74
N PRO A 665 18.11 -38.66 -20.71
CA PRO A 665 19.11 -39.49 -20.03
C PRO A 665 20.55 -39.40 -20.57
N SER A 666 20.69 -38.97 -21.82
CA SER A 666 21.98 -38.81 -22.50
C SER A 666 22.42 -37.35 -22.59
N PHE A 667 21.74 -36.43 -21.89
CA PHE A 667 22.16 -35.04 -21.79
C PHE A 667 23.60 -34.97 -21.30
N CYS A 668 24.43 -34.26 -22.05
CA CYS A 668 25.82 -34.07 -21.72
C CYS A 668 26.25 -32.61 -21.83
N ILE A 669 27.24 -32.25 -21.01
CA ILE A 669 27.89 -30.95 -20.97
C ILE A 669 29.36 -31.17 -21.34
N THR A 670 29.89 -30.35 -22.22
CA THR A 670 31.31 -30.44 -22.59
C THR A 670 32.19 -29.96 -21.43
N THR A 671 33.43 -30.46 -21.37
CA THR A 671 34.43 -29.99 -20.40
C THR A 671 34.69 -28.49 -20.52
N GLN A 672 34.63 -27.96 -21.75
CA GLN A 672 34.76 -26.52 -22.01
C GLN A 672 33.59 -25.71 -21.42
N GLU A 673 32.34 -26.15 -21.63
CA GLU A 673 31.17 -25.50 -21.02
C GLU A 673 31.25 -25.53 -19.50
N MET A 674 31.59 -26.69 -18.92
CA MET A 674 31.74 -26.81 -17.47
C MET A 674 32.85 -25.90 -16.93
N TYR A 675 34.00 -25.85 -17.59
CA TYR A 675 35.08 -24.93 -17.24
C TYR A 675 34.63 -23.47 -17.27
N ASN A 676 33.92 -23.08 -18.34
CA ASN A 676 33.41 -21.72 -18.50
C ASN A 676 32.49 -21.34 -17.34
N PHE A 677 31.52 -22.18 -17.02
CA PHE A 677 30.58 -21.94 -15.93
C PHE A 677 31.27 -21.93 -14.55
N MET A 678 32.18 -22.87 -14.28
CA MET A 678 32.95 -22.92 -13.02
C MET A 678 33.84 -21.69 -12.83
N SER A 679 34.28 -21.08 -13.93
CA SER A 679 35.14 -19.90 -13.92
C SER A 679 34.40 -18.58 -13.62
N ILE A 680 33.07 -18.55 -13.66
CA ILE A 680 32.27 -17.35 -13.39
C ILE A 680 32.47 -16.93 -11.93
N ASP A 681 33.09 -15.78 -11.71
CA ASP A 681 33.44 -15.30 -10.37
C ASP A 681 32.19 -14.92 -9.55
N THR A 682 31.13 -14.44 -10.21
CA THR A 682 29.87 -14.04 -9.57
C THR A 682 28.88 -15.19 -9.31
N ALA A 683 29.16 -16.42 -9.75
CA ALA A 683 28.22 -17.52 -9.55
C ALA A 683 28.18 -17.97 -8.07
N ASP A 684 26.99 -18.06 -7.46
CA ASP A 684 26.82 -18.43 -6.04
C ASP A 684 26.26 -19.85 -5.90
N ASN A 685 25.00 -20.06 -6.32
CA ASN A 685 24.40 -21.38 -6.35
C ASN A 685 24.64 -22.02 -7.71
N TYR A 686 25.15 -23.26 -7.69
CA TYR A 686 25.59 -23.95 -8.89
C TYR A 686 25.07 -25.39 -8.91
N PHE A 687 23.94 -25.58 -9.59
CA PHE A 687 23.27 -26.86 -9.75
C PHE A 687 23.35 -27.27 -11.23
N ILE A 688 24.25 -28.20 -11.56
CA ILE A 688 24.38 -28.72 -12.91
C ILE A 688 24.27 -30.24 -12.87
N PHE A 689 23.20 -30.77 -13.46
CA PHE A 689 22.93 -32.19 -13.52
C PHE A 689 23.07 -32.72 -14.95
N GLY A 690 23.93 -33.72 -15.14
CA GLY A 690 24.22 -34.28 -16.47
C GLY A 690 25.42 -35.23 -16.46
N LYS A 691 26.01 -35.44 -17.64
CA LYS A 691 27.25 -36.20 -17.83
C LYS A 691 28.23 -35.36 -18.65
N TYR A 692 29.52 -35.71 -18.64
CA TYR A 692 30.44 -35.12 -19.61
C TYR A 692 30.22 -35.70 -21.00
N CYS A 693 30.19 -34.84 -22.02
CA CYS A 693 30.26 -35.29 -23.41
C CYS A 693 31.63 -35.92 -23.67
N GLU A 694 31.70 -36.94 -24.54
CA GLU A 694 32.99 -37.50 -24.99
C GLU A 694 33.80 -36.41 -25.70
N PRO A 695 34.97 -35.99 -25.16
CA PRO A 695 35.72 -34.88 -25.71
C PRO A 695 36.68 -35.34 -26.81
N ILE A 696 37.14 -34.37 -27.60
CA ILE A 696 38.36 -34.53 -28.40
C ILE A 696 39.53 -34.22 -27.48
N LEU A 697 40.42 -35.19 -27.26
CA LEU A 697 41.60 -35.01 -26.42
C LEU A 697 42.65 -34.16 -27.16
N ASP A 698 43.32 -33.29 -26.42
CA ASP A 698 44.44 -32.48 -26.88
C ASP A 698 45.54 -32.45 -25.81
N ASN A 699 46.60 -31.66 -26.02
CA ASN A 699 47.69 -31.56 -25.06
C ASN A 699 47.27 -30.89 -23.72
N LYS A 700 46.09 -30.27 -23.67
CA LYS A 700 45.56 -29.55 -22.51
C LYS A 700 44.63 -30.43 -21.67
N LEU A 701 43.77 -31.22 -22.32
CA LEU A 701 42.77 -32.11 -21.73
C LEU A 701 43.18 -33.58 -21.87
N CYS A 702 43.45 -34.24 -20.74
CA CYS A 702 43.96 -35.62 -20.71
C CYS A 702 43.03 -36.56 -19.93
N LYS A 703 43.20 -37.88 -20.14
CA LYS A 703 42.55 -38.92 -19.32
C LYS A 703 43.41 -39.39 -18.14
N GLU A 704 44.71 -39.17 -18.22
CA GLU A 704 45.69 -39.52 -17.18
C GLU A 704 46.62 -38.33 -16.90
N PRO A 705 47.09 -38.17 -15.65
CA PRO A 705 47.96 -37.08 -15.27
C PRO A 705 49.36 -37.27 -15.90
N THR A 706 49.77 -36.30 -16.72
CA THR A 706 51.06 -36.28 -17.43
C THR A 706 51.59 -34.85 -17.47
N ASN A 707 52.91 -34.70 -17.60
CA ASN A 707 53.55 -33.38 -17.65
C ASN A 707 53.02 -32.53 -18.81
N GLY A 708 52.51 -31.34 -18.49
CA GLY A 708 51.90 -30.41 -19.45
C GLY A 708 50.37 -30.48 -19.49
N CYS A 709 49.76 -31.48 -18.85
CA CYS A 709 48.32 -31.58 -18.71
C CYS A 709 47.79 -30.52 -17.72
N THR A 710 46.79 -29.74 -18.13
CA THR A 710 46.18 -28.72 -17.25
C THR A 710 44.72 -29.02 -16.91
N GLN A 711 44.08 -29.88 -17.68
CA GLN A 711 42.70 -30.33 -17.44
C GLN A 711 42.65 -31.84 -17.56
N LEU A 712 41.96 -32.50 -16.63
CA LEU A 712 41.82 -33.95 -16.66
C LEU A 712 40.35 -34.34 -16.67
N LEU A 713 39.96 -35.21 -17.61
CA LEU A 713 38.66 -35.88 -17.61
C LEU A 713 38.81 -37.28 -17.05
N GLY A 714 38.30 -37.50 -15.84
CA GLY A 714 38.46 -38.75 -15.12
C GLY A 714 38.66 -38.54 -13.62
N ASN A 715 38.78 -39.65 -12.91
CA ASN A 715 39.02 -39.65 -11.47
C ASN A 715 40.51 -39.77 -11.19
N ILE A 716 40.99 -39.09 -10.15
CA ILE A 716 42.38 -39.17 -9.69
C ILE A 716 42.41 -39.70 -8.27
N GLU A 717 43.23 -40.72 -8.02
CA GLU A 717 43.55 -41.18 -6.66
C GLU A 717 45.06 -41.06 -6.41
N THR A 718 45.43 -40.30 -5.39
CA THR A 718 46.82 -40.08 -4.97
C THR A 718 47.11 -40.86 -3.69
N GLY A 719 48.21 -41.62 -3.70
CA GLY A 719 48.71 -42.41 -2.57
C GLY A 719 50.23 -42.27 -2.41
N THR A 720 50.89 -43.19 -1.67
CA THR A 720 52.33 -43.08 -1.38
C THR A 720 53.25 -43.12 -2.60
N ASN A 721 52.82 -43.76 -3.69
CA ASN A 721 53.64 -43.96 -4.90
C ASN A 721 53.21 -43.07 -6.08
N PHE A 722 52.35 -42.07 -5.85
CA PHE A 722 51.84 -41.23 -6.91
C PHE A 722 52.90 -40.21 -7.38
N ASP A 723 53.06 -40.05 -8.69
CA ASP A 723 53.97 -39.06 -9.26
C ASP A 723 53.41 -37.64 -9.10
N LEU A 724 53.90 -36.93 -8.10
CA LEU A 724 53.48 -35.56 -7.79
C LEU A 724 53.90 -34.53 -8.84
N GLU A 725 54.90 -34.81 -9.69
CA GLU A 725 55.28 -33.88 -10.77
C GLU A 725 54.19 -33.81 -11.84
N SER A 726 53.57 -34.95 -12.15
CA SER A 726 52.52 -35.08 -13.18
C SER A 726 51.26 -34.23 -12.94
N ILE A 727 51.03 -33.76 -11.70
CA ILE A 727 49.83 -33.01 -11.31
C ILE A 727 50.11 -31.54 -10.99
N LYS A 728 51.37 -31.10 -11.02
CA LYS A 728 51.74 -29.70 -10.73
C LYS A 728 51.10 -28.70 -11.67
N SER A 729 51.00 -29.02 -12.96
CA SER A 729 50.37 -28.17 -13.98
C SER A 729 48.84 -28.25 -13.98
N MET A 730 48.25 -29.14 -13.18
CA MET A 730 46.81 -29.40 -13.20
C MET A 730 46.02 -28.21 -12.66
N GLU A 731 45.10 -27.69 -13.46
CA GLU A 731 44.20 -26.60 -13.10
C GLU A 731 42.77 -27.08 -12.86
N THR A 732 42.33 -28.15 -13.52
CA THR A 732 40.94 -28.61 -13.47
C THR A 732 40.83 -30.12 -13.51
N ILE A 733 39.97 -30.68 -12.66
CA ILE A 733 39.61 -32.10 -12.67
C ILE A 733 38.10 -32.21 -12.93
N PHE A 734 37.73 -32.81 -14.06
CA PHE A 734 36.37 -33.18 -14.43
C PHE A 734 36.10 -34.61 -13.97
N GLY A 735 35.91 -34.77 -12.66
CA GLY A 735 35.72 -36.04 -11.99
C GLY A 735 36.02 -35.92 -10.50
N ASN A 736 36.13 -37.07 -9.83
CA ASN A 736 36.42 -37.17 -8.41
C ASN A 736 37.95 -37.16 -8.15
N PHE A 737 38.36 -36.44 -7.11
CA PHE A 737 39.75 -36.35 -6.67
C PHE A 737 39.92 -36.91 -5.25
N VAL A 738 40.71 -37.98 -5.12
CA VAL A 738 40.94 -38.72 -3.88
C VAL A 738 42.41 -38.60 -3.45
N ILE A 739 42.63 -38.28 -2.18
CA ILE A 739 43.93 -38.32 -1.53
C ILE A 739 43.83 -39.36 -0.41
N ASN A 740 44.36 -40.56 -0.64
CA ASN A 740 44.18 -41.71 0.22
C ASN A 740 45.52 -42.29 0.68
N GLY A 741 45.75 -42.33 1.99
CA GLY A 741 46.92 -43.02 2.54
C GLY A 741 48.27 -42.43 2.11
N SER A 742 48.31 -41.17 1.70
CA SER A 742 49.53 -40.49 1.24
C SER A 742 50.45 -40.08 2.38
N ASP A 743 51.72 -39.86 2.03
CA ASP A 743 52.75 -39.32 2.92
C ASP A 743 52.84 -37.79 2.91
N LEU A 744 51.89 -37.11 2.25
CA LEU A 744 51.85 -35.65 2.14
C LEU A 744 51.62 -35.00 3.52
N THR A 745 52.39 -33.96 3.82
CA THR A 745 52.16 -33.12 5.00
C THR A 745 51.23 -31.94 4.70
N ASN A 746 51.14 -31.53 3.43
CA ASN A 746 50.32 -30.42 2.94
C ASN A 746 49.95 -30.59 1.46
N LEU A 747 49.05 -29.74 0.96
CA LEU A 747 48.52 -29.79 -0.41
C LEU A 747 49.20 -28.81 -1.39
N LYS A 748 50.39 -28.29 -1.07
CA LYS A 748 51.09 -27.29 -1.92
C LYS A 748 51.50 -27.84 -3.29
N CYS A 749 51.62 -29.15 -3.47
CA CYS A 749 51.88 -29.76 -4.77
C CYS A 749 50.74 -29.55 -5.78
N PHE A 750 49.53 -29.23 -5.32
CA PHE A 750 48.37 -28.91 -6.15
C PHE A 750 48.20 -27.39 -6.34
N GLU A 751 49.31 -26.66 -6.46
CA GLU A 751 49.31 -25.20 -6.40
C GLU A 751 48.54 -24.50 -7.52
N ASN A 752 48.27 -25.20 -8.63
CA ASN A 752 47.55 -24.68 -9.78
C ASN A 752 46.10 -25.15 -9.87
N LEU A 753 45.67 -26.08 -9.00
CA LEU A 753 44.31 -26.63 -9.03
C LEU A 753 43.30 -25.56 -8.65
N LYS A 754 42.41 -25.21 -9.59
CA LYS A 754 41.37 -24.17 -9.46
C LYS A 754 39.97 -24.77 -9.32
N TYR A 755 39.69 -25.85 -10.04
CA TYR A 755 38.34 -26.40 -10.16
C TYR A 755 38.33 -27.92 -10.05
N VAL A 756 37.37 -28.46 -9.29
CA VAL A 756 37.06 -29.90 -9.27
C VAL A 756 35.56 -30.06 -9.47
N ALA A 757 35.15 -30.76 -10.51
CA ALA A 757 33.77 -30.87 -10.93
C ALA A 757 33.40 -32.33 -11.20
N GLU A 758 32.75 -32.96 -10.21
CA GLU A 758 32.22 -34.31 -10.33
C GLU A 758 30.73 -34.28 -10.62
N MET A 759 30.30 -34.84 -11.75
CA MET A 759 28.88 -34.91 -12.15
C MET A 759 28.17 -36.18 -11.67
N GLY A 760 28.93 -37.16 -11.16
CA GLY A 760 28.39 -38.38 -10.55
C GLY A 760 27.90 -38.19 -9.11
N ASN A 761 27.45 -39.29 -8.50
CA ASN A 761 26.97 -39.32 -7.11
C ASN A 761 28.11 -39.48 -6.09
N LYS A 762 29.32 -39.00 -6.40
CA LYS A 762 30.48 -39.07 -5.52
C LYS A 762 30.87 -37.66 -5.06
N PRO A 763 31.40 -37.50 -3.82
CA PRO A 763 32.02 -36.26 -3.41
C PRO A 763 33.12 -35.86 -4.40
N ALA A 764 33.22 -34.58 -4.73
CA ALA A 764 34.22 -34.10 -5.68
C ALA A 764 35.65 -34.26 -5.16
N ILE A 765 35.88 -34.02 -3.87
CA ILE A 765 37.18 -34.17 -3.22
C ILE A 765 37.04 -35.07 -1.99
N ILE A 766 37.89 -36.09 -1.86
CA ILE A 766 37.96 -36.99 -0.71
C ILE A 766 39.40 -37.00 -0.19
N ILE A 767 39.59 -36.73 1.11
CA ILE A 767 40.90 -36.79 1.77
C ILE A 767 40.78 -37.74 2.96
N GLU A 768 41.40 -38.92 2.86
CA GLU A 768 41.29 -39.96 3.89
C GLU A 768 42.61 -40.68 4.17
N ARG A 769 42.75 -41.18 5.41
CA ARG A 769 43.87 -42.06 5.83
C ARG A 769 45.30 -41.47 5.69
N ASN A 770 45.44 -40.14 5.52
CA ASN A 770 46.73 -39.45 5.39
C ASN A 770 47.35 -39.11 6.75
N LYS A 771 48.11 -40.05 7.35
CA LYS A 771 48.62 -39.93 8.74
C LYS A 771 49.59 -38.77 8.98
N LYS A 772 50.28 -38.29 7.95
CA LYS A 772 51.28 -37.20 8.03
C LYS A 772 50.72 -35.82 7.70
N MET A 773 49.45 -35.73 7.26
CA MET A 773 48.86 -34.50 6.75
C MET A 773 48.48 -33.54 7.88
N THR A 774 49.12 -32.38 7.92
CA THR A 774 48.88 -31.35 8.94
C THR A 774 48.18 -30.11 8.37
N ASN A 775 48.14 -29.94 7.05
CA ASN A 775 47.50 -28.81 6.38
C ASN A 775 46.72 -29.27 5.13
N PHE A 776 45.42 -29.00 5.08
CA PHE A 776 44.50 -29.39 4.01
C PHE A 776 44.06 -28.22 3.12
N THR A 777 44.76 -27.08 3.16
CA THR A 777 44.44 -25.90 2.35
C THR A 777 45.01 -26.02 0.93
N PHE A 778 44.13 -25.91 -0.08
CA PHE A 778 44.53 -25.66 -1.46
C PHE A 778 44.81 -24.16 -1.68
N SER A 779 45.88 -23.82 -2.41
CA SER A 779 46.29 -22.42 -2.57
C SER A 779 45.46 -21.64 -3.59
N LYS A 780 44.97 -22.29 -4.66
CA LYS A 780 44.24 -21.64 -5.76
C LYS A 780 42.86 -22.24 -6.04
N LEU A 781 42.40 -23.20 -5.24
CA LEU A 781 41.10 -23.83 -5.44
C LEU A 781 39.99 -22.79 -5.25
N ARG A 782 39.20 -22.59 -6.30
CA ARG A 782 38.13 -21.59 -6.35
C ARG A 782 36.75 -22.20 -6.19
N ARG A 783 36.48 -23.32 -6.87
CA ARG A 783 35.14 -23.89 -6.93
C ARG A 783 35.18 -25.41 -6.97
N ILE A 784 34.24 -26.02 -6.26
CA ILE A 784 34.02 -27.47 -6.21
C ILE A 784 32.56 -27.70 -6.60
N HIS A 785 32.31 -28.65 -7.50
CA HIS A 785 30.97 -29.07 -7.87
C HIS A 785 30.84 -30.59 -7.70
N SER A 786 29.77 -31.03 -7.03
CA SER A 786 29.41 -32.43 -6.82
C SER A 786 27.89 -32.56 -6.77
N ASN A 787 27.35 -33.66 -7.33
CA ASN A 787 25.94 -34.03 -7.17
C ASN A 787 25.69 -34.94 -5.95
N ALA A 788 26.72 -35.22 -5.14
CA ALA A 788 26.57 -35.94 -3.87
C ALA A 788 26.15 -34.97 -2.77
N ASN A 789 25.12 -35.35 -2.00
CA ASN A 789 24.66 -34.63 -0.80
C ASN A 789 25.63 -34.76 0.37
#